data_AF-R7C6Y4-F1
#
_entry.id   AF-R7C6Y4-F1
#
_cell.length_a   1.000
_cell.length_b   1.000
_cell.length_c   1.000
_cell.angle_alpha   90.00
_cell.angle_beta   90.00
_cell.angle_gamma   90.00
#
_symmetry.space_group_name_H-M   'P 1'
#
loop_
_entity.id
_entity.type
_entity.pdbx_description
1 polymer ?
#
loop_
_entity_poly.entity_id
_entity_poly.type
_entity_poly.pdbx_seq_one_letter_code
_entity_poly.pdbx_strand_id
1 'polypeptide(L)'
;MTRTRKKTLAVLMALSVVIPGGVAPTSEAAAKKVKLSKTKVSIQVGKTKKISIKNAKKGAKVTWKTSNKKVVKIVKSKKKGKKAYAVIKGAKKGTATLRAIYKVGKKKKTMKCKVKVTKNTANKIATKQPTAPTKKPVSPSGQPTAVPTQSVASATPAVESKSNYSFFDDYTLGYDKDNKKIVAYKDGKQMSLEEVGAKVYNNYGDNIFASQIADNKWNADNIKLTAPLQYTTEDGKVHDINSMLTNYDFIADPTALDNSDNDGKLYVYGTNEGFDYADGKLAANSYSNNSLSILSTSDMVNWTDEGTMDNTNLNNLPSTASAKKKEKNGWTTKAWAPSALKIDGDGDGEDEYYIFYTDGGGIGYVRGDSPVGPWHDDLGQKMFTSKSKGCEGVKWCFDPAVLADDKGNAYIYFGGGNDEEKYVQTGRVCKLKFEKGTGIVSPDGIPKTLDTFCFFEDGEINQIDGKYIYSYCTNWDVKEDTPYVGAVQIAAYVSSDPMNICFFPDKIGKTKFTDEENVEHNYLGTILDNPSKLYGETYNNHHHMQNFKGHNYIFYHSTVLSNTLYRDSKQYRNLHVNEIDIDTKNDKITIEPSYEGAKQIENVNPYKNADGTVKYINATTSAKSAGVKSLRDDRTVVKSYNGSPMVLDQIDTGDWTKISGVDFGTNGLKTISAEIAATSGEGQIEVYLDAPTAAKNRIATITLGDTKGLYAFSTANVDREVKGVHDVYFVFRGTGYNVASWAFSEKTNPELPDLSARPTVEPVPTMNPNVKVGWNADKTEYAVPITEENIVAEGGAVAEVDQYNGTASLVYNGQYPGVWVNLPAEITDNQFQTVEITYENQATDADFGAAIRYATSKGDEGIVWPGSSPFASGETTKTFTLDFTKKFAKIKIFAAENPKDAKLIIKAVVLKREAGATAPTATPKPTALPTTAPIEVTYGWNADETEYTLPLTEETVGKGNGTEVSVDTNAKTATITYDGAYPDAFLNMPGDLSDTKFSSIIIKYDRLTEKDSFGYASRYTDNKSTDVNIKWATVSGAFAPDAHEVEIPLDKTKDLYQFKIFGNACDSAGFIIKAVILKK
;
A
#
# COMPACT_ATOMS: atom_id res chain seq x y z
N MET A 1 -20.21 24.58 52.79
CA MET A 1 -21.18 25.09 53.79
C MET A 1 -22.46 24.29 53.59
N THR A 2 -23.13 23.61 54.50
CA THR A 2 -23.15 23.37 55.97
C THR A 2 -24.11 22.15 56.06
N ARG A 3 -23.92 21.04 56.79
CA ARG A 3 -23.65 20.87 58.22
C ARG A 3 -23.35 19.37 58.45
N THR A 4 -22.37 19.13 59.31
CA THR A 4 -22.00 17.93 60.07
C THR A 4 -23.15 17.06 60.61
N ARG A 5 -23.03 15.71 60.61
CA ARG A 5 -22.60 14.89 61.78
C ARG A 5 -22.58 13.37 61.49
N LYS A 6 -21.81 12.69 62.35
CA LYS A 6 -21.25 11.34 62.34
C LYS A 6 -22.16 10.27 63.02
N LYS A 7 -21.99 9.01 62.56
CA LYS A 7 -22.11 7.71 63.29
C LYS A 7 -23.56 7.32 63.70
N THR A 8 -24.03 6.06 63.66
CA THR A 8 -23.47 4.77 64.14
C THR A 8 -24.38 3.60 63.67
N LEU A 9 -23.80 2.38 63.49
CA LEU A 9 -24.32 0.99 63.72
C LEU A 9 -25.81 0.81 64.18
N ALA A 10 -26.60 -0.24 63.90
CA ALA A 10 -26.40 -1.58 63.34
C ALA A 10 -27.76 -2.33 63.15
N VAL A 11 -27.78 -3.38 62.30
CA VAL A 11 -28.49 -4.69 62.38
C VAL A 11 -29.98 -4.83 61.94
N LEU A 12 -30.15 -5.67 60.88
CA LEU A 12 -31.13 -6.74 60.51
C LEU A 12 -32.54 -6.76 61.16
N MET A 13 -33.66 -7.19 60.53
CA MET A 13 -33.98 -8.36 59.66
C MET A 13 -35.45 -8.17 59.18
N ALA A 14 -35.91 -8.55 57.96
CA ALA A 14 -36.64 -9.79 57.64
C ALA A 14 -37.11 -9.78 56.14
N LEU A 15 -36.75 -10.79 55.31
CA LEU A 15 -37.60 -11.82 54.64
C LEU A 15 -39.03 -11.35 54.25
N SER A 16 -39.59 -11.54 53.05
CA SER A 16 -39.59 -12.62 52.02
C SER A 16 -40.27 -12.07 50.72
N VAL A 17 -40.01 -12.52 49.48
CA VAL A 17 -40.62 -13.68 48.78
C VAL A 17 -39.92 -13.94 47.41
N VAL A 18 -39.35 -15.16 47.31
CA VAL A 18 -39.28 -16.20 46.23
C VAL A 18 -39.24 -15.87 44.71
N ILE A 19 -38.32 -16.60 44.06
CA ILE A 19 -37.79 -16.70 42.66
C ILE A 19 -38.67 -17.61 41.75
N PRO A 20 -38.46 -17.77 40.41
CA PRO A 20 -37.34 -18.56 39.84
C PRO A 20 -36.81 -18.16 38.44
N GLY A 21 -35.55 -18.53 38.13
CA GLY A 21 -35.01 -18.57 36.76
C GLY A 21 -33.48 -18.54 36.70
N GLY A 22 -32.84 -19.71 36.67
CA GLY A 22 -31.40 -19.89 36.92
C GLY A 22 -30.43 -19.51 35.79
N VAL A 23 -29.17 -19.24 36.19
CA VAL A 23 -27.99 -19.24 35.34
C VAL A 23 -26.91 -20.10 36.02
N ALA A 24 -26.31 -21.00 35.24
CA ALA A 24 -25.30 -21.97 35.65
C ALA A 24 -24.02 -21.33 36.23
N PRO A 25 -23.24 -22.04 37.08
CA PRO A 25 -22.03 -21.50 37.71
C PRO A 25 -20.85 -21.50 36.73
N THR A 26 -20.32 -20.32 36.42
CA THR A 26 -18.98 -20.17 35.83
C THR A 26 -17.91 -20.49 36.87
N SER A 27 -17.04 -21.46 36.54
CA SER A 27 -15.86 -21.80 37.32
C SER A 27 -14.87 -20.63 37.39
N GLU A 28 -14.64 -20.09 38.59
CA GLU A 28 -13.63 -19.06 38.84
C GLU A 28 -12.22 -19.67 38.69
N ALA A 29 -11.53 -19.38 37.59
CA ALA A 29 -10.18 -19.88 37.33
C ALA A 29 -9.19 -19.36 38.39
N ALA A 30 -8.50 -20.27 39.08
CA ALA A 30 -7.51 -19.93 40.09
C ALA A 30 -6.40 -18.99 39.53
N ALA A 31 -6.23 -17.82 40.14
CA ALA A 31 -5.25 -16.82 39.72
C ALA A 31 -3.81 -17.38 39.67
N LYS A 32 -3.16 -17.32 38.50
CA LYS A 32 -1.78 -17.83 38.27
C LYS A 32 -0.77 -17.15 39.21
N LYS A 33 0.08 -17.94 39.89
CA LYS A 33 1.11 -17.45 40.82
C LYS A 33 2.15 -16.58 40.10
N VAL A 34 2.54 -15.45 40.72
CA VAL A 34 3.62 -14.56 40.24
C VAL A 34 4.99 -15.28 40.22
N LYS A 35 5.72 -15.20 39.10
CA LYS A 35 7.00 -15.89 38.86
C LYS A 35 7.95 -15.06 37.99
N LEU A 36 9.23 -15.44 37.95
CA LEU A 36 10.20 -14.88 36.98
C LEU A 36 10.05 -15.57 35.62
N SER A 37 10.41 -14.88 34.54
CA SER A 37 10.47 -15.45 33.18
C SER A 37 11.48 -16.59 33.08
N LYS A 38 12.61 -16.48 33.79
CA LYS A 38 13.65 -17.52 33.91
C LYS A 38 14.20 -17.56 35.34
N THR A 39 14.46 -18.76 35.86
CA THR A 39 15.10 -18.98 37.18
C THR A 39 16.60 -19.29 37.06
N LYS A 40 17.07 -19.57 35.85
CA LYS A 40 18.50 -19.73 35.49
C LYS A 40 18.74 -19.13 34.10
N VAL A 41 19.89 -18.50 33.89
CA VAL A 41 20.28 -17.92 32.60
C VAL A 41 21.80 -17.94 32.42
N SER A 42 22.26 -18.15 31.19
CA SER A 42 23.67 -17.99 30.79
C SER A 42 23.82 -16.77 29.89
N ILE A 43 24.87 -15.98 30.11
CA ILE A 43 25.21 -14.77 29.32
C ILE A 43 26.74 -14.73 29.09
N GLN A 44 27.20 -14.22 27.95
CA GLN A 44 28.64 -13.97 27.74
C GLN A 44 29.05 -12.62 28.37
N VAL A 45 30.33 -12.47 28.70
CA VAL A 45 30.89 -11.16 29.10
C VAL A 45 30.64 -10.15 27.97
N GLY A 46 30.12 -8.98 28.32
CA GLY A 46 29.75 -7.90 27.38
C GLY A 46 28.30 -7.95 26.89
N LYS A 47 27.64 -9.11 26.88
CA LYS A 47 26.27 -9.26 26.37
C LYS A 47 25.20 -9.02 27.45
N THR A 48 23.99 -8.66 27.01
CA THR A 48 22.84 -8.34 27.87
C THR A 48 21.75 -9.42 27.81
N LYS A 49 20.84 -9.44 28.80
CA LYS A 49 19.65 -10.31 28.81
C LYS A 49 18.54 -9.72 29.67
N LYS A 50 17.28 -9.77 29.20
CA LYS A 50 16.09 -9.31 29.92
C LYS A 50 15.49 -10.43 30.78
N ILE A 51 15.20 -10.14 32.05
CA ILE A 51 14.48 -11.02 32.98
C ILE A 51 13.22 -10.29 33.46
N SER A 52 12.05 -10.85 33.19
CA SER A 52 10.75 -10.21 33.46
C SER A 52 9.97 -10.94 34.54
N ILE A 53 9.00 -10.26 35.16
CA ILE A 53 8.03 -10.86 36.09
C ILE A 53 6.79 -11.26 35.30
N LYS A 54 6.39 -12.53 35.39
CA LYS A 54 5.14 -13.05 34.81
C LYS A 54 4.04 -13.06 35.88
N ASN A 55 2.80 -12.76 35.48
CA ASN A 55 1.60 -12.72 36.33
C ASN A 55 1.70 -11.69 37.48
N ALA A 56 2.32 -10.54 37.24
CA ALA A 56 2.32 -9.44 38.21
C ALA A 56 0.95 -8.74 38.25
N LYS A 57 0.54 -8.28 39.44
CA LYS A 57 -0.70 -7.52 39.64
C LYS A 57 -0.52 -6.05 39.25
N LYS A 58 -1.59 -5.39 38.78
CA LYS A 58 -1.66 -3.94 38.56
C LYS A 58 -1.29 -3.22 39.88
N GLY A 59 -0.32 -2.31 39.85
CA GLY A 59 0.20 -1.61 41.04
C GLY A 59 1.35 -2.29 41.81
N ALA A 60 1.87 -3.44 41.35
CA ALA A 60 3.03 -4.08 41.97
C ALA A 60 4.33 -3.25 41.79
N LYS A 61 5.18 -3.26 42.82
CA LYS A 61 6.53 -2.68 42.79
C LYS A 61 7.58 -3.79 42.86
N VAL A 62 8.64 -3.70 42.07
CA VAL A 62 9.72 -4.68 42.02
C VAL A 62 11.07 -4.00 42.23
N THR A 63 11.85 -4.52 43.17
CA THR A 63 13.25 -4.09 43.38
C THR A 63 14.20 -5.19 42.91
N TRP A 64 15.09 -4.84 41.98
CA TRP A 64 16.08 -5.76 41.44
C TRP A 64 17.43 -5.60 42.13
N LYS A 65 18.05 -6.71 42.54
CA LYS A 65 19.38 -6.74 43.16
C LYS A 65 20.21 -7.88 42.58
N THR A 66 21.48 -7.64 42.31
CA THR A 66 22.45 -8.70 41.96
C THR A 66 23.27 -9.07 43.19
N SER A 67 23.59 -10.36 43.38
CA SER A 67 24.46 -10.81 44.47
C SER A 67 25.94 -10.47 44.22
N ASN A 68 26.34 -10.17 42.98
CA ASN A 68 27.70 -9.78 42.64
C ASN A 68 27.72 -8.85 41.43
N LYS A 69 27.80 -7.53 41.69
CA LYS A 69 27.85 -6.47 40.65
C LYS A 69 29.09 -6.56 39.75
N LYS A 70 30.18 -7.19 40.20
CA LYS A 70 31.40 -7.41 39.39
C LYS A 70 31.20 -8.50 38.33
N VAL A 71 30.28 -9.43 38.55
CA VAL A 71 29.97 -10.54 37.62
C VAL A 71 28.77 -10.18 36.74
N VAL A 72 27.71 -9.61 37.30
CA VAL A 72 26.48 -9.21 36.58
C VAL A 72 26.05 -7.80 37.00
N LYS A 73 25.93 -6.88 36.04
CA LYS A 73 25.40 -5.53 36.26
C LYS A 73 23.94 -5.47 35.80
N ILE A 74 23.10 -4.71 36.50
CA ILE A 74 21.75 -4.36 36.01
C ILE A 74 21.92 -3.05 35.24
N VAL A 75 21.57 -3.03 33.96
CA VAL A 75 21.79 -1.87 33.07
C VAL A 75 20.50 -1.09 32.79
N LYS A 76 19.35 -1.76 32.78
CA LYS A 76 18.01 -1.14 32.65
C LYS A 76 17.02 -1.91 33.52
N SER A 77 16.02 -1.27 34.11
CA SER A 77 14.96 -2.00 34.84
C SER A 77 13.64 -1.25 34.94
N LYS A 78 12.52 -1.90 34.60
CA LYS A 78 11.15 -1.44 34.89
C LYS A 78 10.73 -1.94 36.28
N LYS A 79 10.49 -1.02 37.21
CA LYS A 79 10.23 -1.31 38.64
C LYS A 79 8.74 -1.36 39.02
N LYS A 80 7.82 -1.04 38.11
CA LYS A 80 6.36 -0.99 38.34
C LYS A 80 5.59 -1.66 37.18
N GLY A 81 4.34 -2.05 37.42
CA GLY A 81 3.42 -2.53 36.38
C GLY A 81 3.40 -4.06 36.17
N LYS A 82 2.51 -4.52 35.27
CA LYS A 82 2.28 -5.96 35.00
C LYS A 82 3.47 -6.65 34.32
N LYS A 83 4.37 -5.89 33.67
CA LYS A 83 5.54 -6.37 32.92
C LYS A 83 6.89 -5.89 33.49
N ALA A 84 6.99 -5.70 34.81
CA ALA A 84 8.25 -5.31 35.46
C ALA A 84 9.43 -6.23 35.09
N TYR A 85 10.58 -5.67 34.70
CA TYR A 85 11.75 -6.42 34.21
C TYR A 85 13.09 -5.81 34.66
N ALA A 86 14.17 -6.56 34.51
CA ALA A 86 15.55 -6.07 34.56
C ALA A 86 16.38 -6.62 33.40
N VAL A 87 17.09 -5.73 32.72
CA VAL A 87 18.13 -6.07 31.74
C VAL A 87 19.46 -6.15 32.48
N ILE A 88 20.13 -7.30 32.35
CA ILE A 88 21.40 -7.59 33.01
C ILE A 88 22.52 -7.74 31.98
N LYS A 89 23.70 -7.18 32.24
CA LYS A 89 24.92 -7.31 31.43
C LYS A 89 25.94 -8.21 32.13
N GLY A 90 26.54 -9.14 31.40
CA GLY A 90 27.65 -9.97 31.88
C GLY A 90 28.91 -9.12 32.01
N ALA A 91 29.38 -8.86 33.23
CA ALA A 91 30.54 -7.99 33.46
C ALA A 91 31.86 -8.77 33.59
N LYS A 92 31.83 -9.97 34.18
CA LYS A 92 33.00 -10.84 34.33
C LYS A 92 32.58 -12.30 34.39
N LYS A 93 33.42 -13.22 33.88
CA LYS A 93 33.20 -14.67 34.01
C LYS A 93 32.96 -15.03 35.48
N GLY A 94 31.90 -15.77 35.75
CA GLY A 94 31.52 -16.18 37.09
C GLY A 94 30.03 -16.48 37.21
N THR A 95 29.53 -16.64 38.43
CA THR A 95 28.10 -16.80 38.68
C THR A 95 27.59 -15.74 39.65
N ALA A 96 26.41 -15.18 39.38
CA ALA A 96 25.71 -14.29 40.30
C ALA A 96 24.23 -14.69 40.40
N THR A 97 23.53 -14.19 41.41
CA THR A 97 22.08 -14.35 41.55
C THR A 97 21.41 -13.00 41.40
N LEU A 98 20.53 -12.87 40.40
CA LEU A 98 19.60 -11.76 40.29
C LEU A 98 18.40 -12.04 41.20
N ARG A 99 18.04 -11.07 42.05
CA ARG A 99 16.92 -11.14 42.99
C ARG A 99 15.88 -10.10 42.59
N ALA A 100 14.65 -10.53 42.40
CA ALA A 100 13.48 -9.67 42.24
C ALA A 100 12.67 -9.67 43.52
N ILE A 101 12.58 -8.52 44.17
CA ILE A 101 11.79 -8.31 45.38
C ILE A 101 10.46 -7.69 44.95
N TYR A 102 9.45 -8.54 44.79
CA TYR A 102 8.10 -8.18 44.37
C TYR A 102 7.25 -7.76 45.58
N LYS A 103 6.62 -6.59 45.52
CA LYS A 103 5.78 -6.02 46.58
C LYS A 103 4.43 -5.60 46.01
N VAL A 104 3.34 -6.07 46.64
CA VAL A 104 1.96 -5.63 46.39
C VAL A 104 1.31 -5.36 47.73
N GLY A 105 0.93 -4.10 47.98
CA GLY A 105 0.49 -3.66 49.30
C GLY A 105 1.54 -3.97 50.39
N LYS A 106 1.12 -4.66 51.46
CA LYS A 106 2.00 -5.11 52.56
C LYS A 106 2.72 -6.45 52.27
N LYS A 107 2.34 -7.20 51.24
CA LYS A 107 2.92 -8.53 50.94
C LYS A 107 4.19 -8.39 50.09
N LYS A 108 5.25 -9.12 50.47
CA LYS A 108 6.56 -9.13 49.80
C LYS A 108 6.96 -10.57 49.42
N LYS A 109 7.41 -10.78 48.19
CA LYS A 109 7.94 -12.06 47.69
C LYS A 109 9.28 -11.84 47.03
N THR A 110 10.29 -12.63 47.39
CA THR A 110 11.61 -12.58 46.73
C THR A 110 11.76 -13.76 45.78
N MET A 111 12.05 -13.50 44.52
CA MET A 111 12.32 -14.50 43.49
C MET A 111 13.77 -14.38 43.04
N LYS A 112 14.40 -15.51 42.68
CA LYS A 112 15.83 -15.59 42.37
C LYS A 112 16.04 -16.18 40.98
N CYS A 113 16.96 -15.60 40.21
CA CYS A 113 17.47 -16.13 38.96
C CYS A 113 18.99 -16.33 39.07
N LYS A 114 19.48 -17.55 38.82
CA LYS A 114 20.92 -17.85 38.79
C LYS A 114 21.49 -17.47 37.42
N VAL A 115 22.45 -16.57 37.41
CA VAL A 115 23.12 -16.07 36.21
C VAL A 115 24.52 -16.68 36.13
N LYS A 116 24.82 -17.39 35.04
CA LYS A 116 26.16 -17.85 34.70
C LYS A 116 26.73 -16.94 33.61
N VAL A 117 27.90 -16.36 33.86
CA VAL A 117 28.62 -15.53 32.90
C VAL A 117 29.78 -16.32 32.33
N THR A 118 29.77 -16.57 31.02
CA THR A 118 30.82 -17.27 30.28
C THR A 118 31.77 -16.28 29.62
N LYS A 119 32.99 -16.73 29.27
CA LYS A 119 33.93 -15.88 28.53
C LYS A 119 33.31 -15.48 27.17
N ASN A 120 33.65 -14.28 26.70
CA ASN A 120 33.37 -13.88 25.33
C ASN A 120 34.38 -14.59 24.43
N THR A 121 33.94 -15.43 23.52
CA THR A 121 34.78 -16.06 22.49
C THR A 121 34.40 -15.44 21.17
N ALA A 122 35.00 -14.29 20.88
CA ALA A 122 35.11 -13.79 19.51
C ALA A 122 36.43 -14.33 18.94
N ASN A 123 36.31 -15.06 17.82
CA ASN A 123 37.33 -15.50 16.88
C ASN A 123 38.44 -16.47 17.34
N LYS A 124 38.26 -17.76 16.99
CA LYS A 124 39.26 -18.57 16.26
C LYS A 124 38.59 -19.82 15.63
N ILE A 125 38.66 -19.89 14.31
CA ILE A 125 38.39 -21.07 13.46
C ILE A 125 39.54 -22.08 13.67
N ALA A 126 39.23 -23.37 13.85
CA ALA A 126 39.98 -24.54 13.32
C ALA A 126 39.52 -25.91 13.91
N THR A 127 38.99 -26.77 13.01
CA THR A 127 39.26 -28.21 12.76
C THR A 127 39.27 -29.33 13.84
N LYS A 128 38.51 -30.39 13.51
CA LYS A 128 38.63 -31.88 13.74
C LYS A 128 38.18 -32.54 15.07
N GLN A 129 37.01 -33.22 14.99
CA GLN A 129 36.66 -34.68 15.11
C GLN A 129 37.48 -35.65 16.02
N PRO A 130 36.97 -36.87 16.38
CA PRO A 130 36.01 -37.21 17.44
C PRO A 130 36.53 -38.31 18.43
N THR A 131 35.84 -38.56 19.55
CA THR A 131 35.91 -39.84 20.29
C THR A 131 34.55 -40.29 20.83
N ALA A 132 34.35 -41.61 20.77
CA ALA A 132 33.12 -42.40 20.89
C ALA A 132 32.63 -42.63 22.35
N PRO A 133 31.46 -43.28 22.56
CA PRO A 133 30.56 -43.04 23.70
C PRO A 133 30.56 -44.12 24.79
N THR A 134 29.98 -43.80 25.96
CA THR A 134 29.60 -44.76 27.00
C THR A 134 28.09 -44.71 27.31
N LYS A 135 27.51 -45.92 27.44
CA LYS A 135 26.08 -46.32 27.38
C LYS A 135 25.26 -46.10 28.69
N LYS A 136 23.93 -45.83 28.48
CA LYS A 136 22.65 -46.32 29.14
C LYS A 136 22.45 -46.18 30.67
N PRO A 137 21.21 -46.32 31.25
CA PRO A 137 19.89 -46.81 30.73
C PRO A 137 18.67 -45.86 30.99
N VAL A 138 17.65 -45.76 30.11
CA VAL A 138 16.34 -46.51 29.97
C VAL A 138 15.47 -46.65 31.24
N SER A 139 14.27 -46.03 31.23
CA SER A 139 12.93 -46.60 31.59
C SER A 139 11.79 -45.54 31.47
N PRO A 140 10.48 -45.88 31.47
CA PRO A 140 9.68 -46.08 30.26
C PRO A 140 8.44 -45.16 30.09
N SER A 141 7.92 -45.22 28.87
CA SER A 141 6.63 -44.81 28.28
C SER A 141 5.51 -44.23 29.15
N GLY A 142 4.96 -43.11 28.67
CA GLY A 142 3.55 -42.76 28.83
C GLY A 142 3.06 -42.17 27.51
N GLN A 143 2.29 -42.97 26.76
CA GLN A 143 1.65 -42.62 25.50
C GLN A 143 0.43 -41.71 25.76
N PRO A 144 0.23 -40.63 24.99
CA PRO A 144 -1.10 -40.10 24.78
C PRO A 144 -1.52 -40.21 23.31
N THR A 145 -2.60 -40.95 23.16
CA THR A 145 -3.61 -41.03 22.11
C THR A 145 -3.61 -39.87 21.09
N ALA A 146 -3.53 -40.25 19.81
CA ALA A 146 -3.67 -39.36 18.67
C ALA A 146 -5.09 -38.77 18.58
N VAL A 147 -5.17 -37.48 18.23
CA VAL A 147 -6.38 -36.74 17.83
C VAL A 147 -6.32 -36.59 16.31
N PRO A 148 -7.43 -36.75 15.57
CA PRO A 148 -7.40 -37.08 14.15
C PRO A 148 -7.10 -35.86 13.27
N THR A 149 -6.12 -36.01 12.39
CA THR A 149 -5.87 -35.12 11.25
C THR A 149 -6.99 -35.33 10.21
N GLN A 150 -7.59 -34.25 9.72
CA GLN A 150 -8.51 -34.32 8.57
C GLN A 150 -7.80 -35.03 7.41
N SER A 151 -8.40 -36.10 6.90
CA SER A 151 -7.84 -36.91 5.82
C SER A 151 -7.94 -36.14 4.50
N VAL A 152 -6.79 -35.80 3.93
CA VAL A 152 -6.68 -35.30 2.55
C VAL A 152 -7.05 -36.44 1.60
N ALA A 153 -7.96 -36.21 0.66
CA ALA A 153 -8.28 -37.15 -0.41
C ALA A 153 -7.07 -37.33 -1.36
N SER A 154 -7.03 -38.45 -2.10
CA SER A 154 -5.87 -38.98 -2.84
C SER A 154 -4.94 -37.90 -3.46
N ALA A 155 -3.73 -37.78 -2.93
CA ALA A 155 -2.66 -37.02 -3.57
C ALA A 155 -2.25 -37.73 -4.87
N THR A 156 -2.03 -36.96 -5.93
CA THR A 156 -1.38 -37.48 -7.14
C THR A 156 0.03 -37.94 -6.76
N PRO A 157 0.51 -39.10 -7.24
CA PRO A 157 1.87 -39.55 -6.96
C PRO A 157 2.89 -38.46 -7.32
N ALA A 158 3.86 -38.23 -6.44
CA ALA A 158 4.95 -37.30 -6.71
C ALA A 158 5.71 -37.71 -7.98
N VAL A 159 6.09 -36.72 -8.78
CA VAL A 159 6.98 -36.93 -9.93
C VAL A 159 8.41 -36.98 -9.42
N GLU A 160 9.07 -38.14 -9.55
CA GLU A 160 10.48 -38.31 -9.23
C GLU A 160 11.36 -37.73 -10.34
N SER A 161 11.50 -36.40 -10.42
CA SER A 161 12.48 -35.80 -11.33
C SER A 161 13.90 -36.17 -10.91
N LYS A 162 14.73 -36.69 -11.82
CA LYS A 162 16.15 -36.98 -11.54
C LYS A 162 17.10 -36.05 -12.30
N SER A 163 16.57 -35.08 -13.04
CA SER A 163 17.34 -34.17 -13.88
C SER A 163 17.80 -32.92 -13.13
N ASN A 164 18.92 -32.36 -13.59
CA ASN A 164 19.33 -31.02 -13.20
C ASN A 164 18.48 -29.99 -13.96
N TYR A 165 18.06 -28.94 -13.28
CA TYR A 165 17.34 -27.83 -13.91
C TYR A 165 18.31 -26.72 -14.34
N SER A 166 17.84 -25.88 -15.24
CA SER A 166 18.49 -24.62 -15.60
C SER A 166 17.52 -23.46 -15.38
N PHE A 167 18.06 -22.27 -15.10
CA PHE A 167 17.26 -21.05 -15.12
C PHE A 167 16.91 -20.66 -16.56
N PHE A 168 15.89 -19.81 -16.68
CA PHE A 168 15.66 -19.03 -17.88
C PHE A 168 16.85 -18.12 -18.16
N ASP A 169 17.38 -18.21 -19.38
CA ASP A 169 18.64 -17.62 -19.81
C ASP A 169 18.63 -17.18 -21.28
N ASP A 170 17.45 -17.11 -21.91
CA ASP A 170 17.34 -16.77 -23.34
C ASP A 170 17.72 -15.29 -23.60
N TYR A 171 17.50 -14.43 -22.60
CA TYR A 171 17.92 -13.03 -22.55
C TYR A 171 17.91 -12.51 -21.10
N THR A 172 18.58 -11.38 -20.87
CA THR A 172 18.49 -10.56 -19.65
C THR A 172 17.98 -9.16 -20.01
N LEU A 173 17.63 -8.35 -18.99
CA LEU A 173 17.06 -7.01 -19.21
C LEU A 173 18.00 -5.93 -18.68
N GLY A 174 17.91 -4.75 -19.29
CA GLY A 174 18.60 -3.52 -18.88
C GLY A 174 17.83 -2.27 -19.33
N TYR A 175 18.43 -1.10 -19.12
CA TYR A 175 17.82 0.19 -19.47
C TYR A 175 18.71 0.94 -20.48
N ASP A 176 18.12 1.37 -21.59
CA ASP A 176 18.76 2.23 -22.57
C ASP A 176 18.50 3.70 -22.18
N LYS A 177 19.54 4.39 -21.69
CA LYS A 177 19.43 5.77 -21.18
C LYS A 177 19.16 6.79 -22.28
N ASP A 178 19.68 6.55 -23.48
CA ASP A 178 19.55 7.47 -24.61
C ASP A 178 18.13 7.45 -25.17
N ASN A 179 17.56 6.24 -25.30
CA ASN A 179 16.20 6.04 -25.81
C ASN A 179 15.14 5.96 -24.71
N LYS A 180 15.54 6.01 -23.44
CA LYS A 180 14.70 5.97 -22.23
C LYS A 180 13.70 4.80 -22.22
N LYS A 181 14.19 3.58 -22.48
CA LYS A 181 13.34 2.38 -22.59
C LYS A 181 14.02 1.12 -22.08
N ILE A 182 13.19 0.10 -21.79
CA ILE A 182 13.69 -1.24 -21.44
C ILE A 182 14.19 -1.95 -22.69
N VAL A 183 15.34 -2.61 -22.57
CA VAL A 183 15.98 -3.37 -23.65
C VAL A 183 16.39 -4.75 -23.16
N ALA A 184 16.55 -5.68 -24.10
CA ALA A 184 17.06 -7.01 -23.83
C ALA A 184 18.56 -7.09 -24.13
N TYR A 185 19.24 -8.02 -23.49
CA TYR A 185 20.61 -8.40 -23.80
C TYR A 185 20.70 -9.89 -24.07
N LYS A 186 21.43 -10.25 -25.13
CA LYS A 186 21.76 -11.64 -25.46
C LYS A 186 23.24 -11.72 -25.82
N ASP A 187 23.96 -12.64 -25.16
CA ASP A 187 25.41 -12.79 -25.32
C ASP A 187 26.18 -11.47 -25.12
N GLY A 188 25.71 -10.62 -24.19
CA GLY A 188 26.29 -9.31 -23.89
C GLY A 188 25.98 -8.20 -24.91
N LYS A 189 25.15 -8.47 -25.92
CA LYS A 189 24.74 -7.47 -26.92
C LYS A 189 23.32 -6.97 -26.65
N GLN A 190 23.15 -5.65 -26.68
CA GLN A 190 21.84 -5.00 -26.58
C GLN A 190 20.98 -5.32 -27.81
N MET A 191 19.71 -5.65 -27.59
CA MET A 191 18.68 -5.91 -28.60
C MET A 191 17.33 -5.35 -28.11
N SER A 192 16.37 -5.18 -29.01
CA SER A 192 15.00 -4.84 -28.65
C SER A 192 14.27 -6.03 -28.00
N LEU A 193 13.19 -5.72 -27.27
CA LEU A 193 12.31 -6.76 -26.68
C LEU A 193 11.65 -7.63 -27.76
N GLU A 194 11.30 -7.04 -28.91
CA GLU A 194 10.69 -7.76 -30.04
C GLU A 194 11.65 -8.79 -30.66
N GLU A 195 12.93 -8.42 -30.84
CA GLU A 195 13.95 -9.30 -31.41
C GLU A 195 14.20 -10.56 -30.57
N VAL A 196 14.02 -10.49 -29.25
CA VAL A 196 14.10 -11.66 -28.34
C VAL A 196 12.76 -12.33 -28.08
N GLY A 197 11.66 -11.83 -28.64
CA GLY A 197 10.31 -12.33 -28.37
C GLY A 197 9.82 -12.08 -26.94
N ALA A 198 10.35 -11.06 -26.25
CA ALA A 198 9.93 -10.70 -24.90
C ALA A 198 8.60 -9.95 -24.93
N LYS A 199 7.52 -10.55 -24.42
CA LYS A 199 6.23 -9.89 -24.23
C LYS A 199 6.36 -8.69 -23.28
N VAL A 200 5.82 -7.53 -23.65
CA VAL A 200 5.61 -6.39 -22.73
C VAL A 200 4.29 -6.58 -21.99
N TYR A 201 4.28 -6.41 -20.66
CA TYR A 201 3.12 -6.66 -19.80
C TYR A 201 2.44 -5.36 -19.36
N ASN A 202 2.28 -4.41 -20.28
CA ASN A 202 1.78 -3.08 -19.97
C ASN A 202 0.29 -2.88 -20.27
N ASN A 203 -0.49 -3.93 -20.53
CA ASN A 203 -1.94 -3.79 -20.66
C ASN A 203 -2.63 -3.94 -19.31
N TYR A 204 -3.76 -3.28 -19.16
CA TYR A 204 -4.65 -3.51 -18.03
C TYR A 204 -5.05 -4.99 -17.97
N GLY A 205 -4.85 -5.61 -16.81
CA GLY A 205 -5.13 -7.02 -16.58
C GLY A 205 -4.04 -8.00 -17.03
N ASP A 206 -2.91 -7.53 -17.56
CA ASP A 206 -1.76 -8.40 -17.78
C ASP A 206 -1.30 -9.04 -16.45
N ASN A 207 -1.02 -10.34 -16.49
CA ASN A 207 -0.37 -11.03 -15.37
C ASN A 207 1.16 -10.92 -15.52
N ILE A 208 1.76 -9.96 -14.82
CA ILE A 208 3.21 -9.72 -14.81
C ILE A 208 4.04 -10.86 -14.17
N PHE A 209 3.38 -11.76 -13.44
CA PHE A 209 4.02 -12.94 -12.84
C PHE A 209 3.76 -14.22 -13.65
N ALA A 210 3.02 -14.14 -14.76
CA ALA A 210 2.77 -15.31 -15.60
C ALA A 210 4.06 -15.92 -16.10
N SER A 211 4.12 -17.26 -16.10
CA SER A 211 5.28 -17.98 -16.64
C SER A 211 5.60 -17.54 -18.08
N GLN A 212 6.85 -17.16 -18.29
CA GLN A 212 7.41 -16.89 -19.61
C GLN A 212 7.96 -18.16 -20.30
N ILE A 213 7.86 -19.32 -19.64
CA ILE A 213 8.45 -20.57 -20.10
C ILE A 213 7.36 -21.41 -20.76
N ALA A 214 7.39 -21.46 -22.09
CA ALA A 214 6.47 -22.30 -22.86
C ALA A 214 6.62 -23.78 -22.50
N ASP A 215 5.49 -24.50 -22.44
CA ASP A 215 5.41 -25.95 -22.21
C ASP A 215 6.09 -26.47 -20.92
N ASN A 216 6.25 -25.64 -19.89
CA ASN A 216 6.82 -26.03 -18.60
C ASN A 216 5.82 -26.86 -17.76
N LYS A 217 5.52 -28.07 -18.19
CA LYS A 217 4.50 -28.93 -17.57
C LYS A 217 4.94 -29.37 -16.18
N TRP A 218 4.03 -29.29 -15.21
CA TRP A 218 4.30 -29.66 -13.82
C TRP A 218 4.81 -31.09 -13.64
N ASN A 219 4.39 -31.99 -14.54
CA ASN A 219 4.73 -33.42 -14.52
C ASN A 219 5.89 -33.80 -15.45
N ALA A 220 6.56 -32.83 -16.08
CA ALA A 220 7.73 -33.12 -16.90
C ALA A 220 8.91 -33.56 -16.02
N ASP A 221 9.71 -34.50 -16.52
CA ASP A 221 10.93 -34.95 -15.84
C ASP A 221 11.88 -33.77 -15.61
N ASN A 222 12.04 -32.90 -16.63
CA ASN A 222 12.86 -31.71 -16.57
C ASN A 222 12.00 -30.46 -16.76
N ILE A 223 12.20 -29.46 -15.89
CA ILE A 223 11.57 -28.14 -15.97
C ILE A 223 12.64 -27.05 -16.08
N LYS A 224 12.28 -25.90 -16.61
CA LYS A 224 13.12 -24.69 -16.62
C LYS A 224 12.66 -23.79 -15.47
N LEU A 225 13.59 -23.20 -14.72
CA LEU A 225 13.29 -22.34 -13.58
C LEU A 225 13.13 -20.88 -14.03
N THR A 226 12.20 -20.15 -13.42
CA THR A 226 12.07 -18.71 -13.66
C THR A 226 13.37 -18.01 -13.25
N ALA A 227 13.87 -17.11 -14.10
CA ALA A 227 15.15 -16.43 -13.89
C ALA A 227 15.12 -15.60 -12.59
N PRO A 228 16.22 -15.55 -11.82
CA PRO A 228 16.35 -14.56 -10.75
C PRO A 228 16.27 -13.14 -11.33
N LEU A 229 15.89 -12.18 -10.48
CA LEU A 229 15.92 -10.78 -10.87
C LEU A 229 17.36 -10.32 -11.12
N GLN A 230 17.60 -9.81 -12.33
CA GLN A 230 18.92 -9.43 -12.82
C GLN A 230 18.83 -8.10 -13.58
N TYR A 231 19.93 -7.35 -13.58
CA TYR A 231 20.10 -6.14 -14.38
C TYR A 231 21.37 -6.25 -15.22
N THR A 232 21.27 -5.88 -16.50
CA THR A 232 22.41 -5.87 -17.43
C THR A 232 22.78 -4.43 -17.75
N THR A 233 24.03 -4.08 -17.47
CA THR A 233 24.62 -2.77 -17.75
C THR A 233 24.95 -2.63 -19.24
N GLU A 234 25.12 -1.39 -19.71
CA GLU A 234 25.39 -1.05 -21.11
C GLU A 234 26.61 -1.75 -21.73
N ASP A 235 27.59 -2.14 -20.91
CA ASP A 235 28.77 -2.92 -21.33
C ASP A 235 28.50 -4.44 -21.51
N GLY A 236 27.25 -4.87 -21.35
CA GLY A 236 26.79 -6.26 -21.49
C GLY A 236 26.98 -7.12 -20.23
N LYS A 237 27.43 -6.55 -19.11
CA LYS A 237 27.63 -7.29 -17.86
C LYS A 237 26.33 -7.49 -17.08
N VAL A 238 26.07 -8.74 -16.70
CA VAL A 238 24.87 -9.13 -15.91
C VAL A 238 25.18 -9.06 -14.42
N HIS A 239 24.24 -8.49 -13.66
CA HIS A 239 24.28 -8.38 -12.20
C HIS A 239 23.02 -8.97 -11.57
N ASP A 240 23.20 -9.89 -10.63
CA ASP A 240 22.11 -10.37 -9.75
C ASP A 240 21.70 -9.24 -8.80
N ILE A 241 20.40 -8.98 -8.69
CA ILE A 241 19.87 -7.97 -7.76
C ILE A 241 19.45 -8.64 -6.46
N ASN A 242 20.24 -8.43 -5.41
CA ASN A 242 20.04 -8.95 -4.05
C ASN A 242 19.77 -7.85 -3.03
N SER A 243 19.98 -6.58 -3.40
CA SER A 243 19.77 -5.43 -2.53
C SER A 243 18.30 -5.12 -2.28
N MET A 244 17.40 -5.71 -3.05
CA MET A 244 15.96 -5.50 -2.92
C MET A 244 15.39 -6.25 -1.72
N LEU A 245 14.38 -5.65 -1.09
CA LEU A 245 13.73 -6.25 0.06
C LEU A 245 12.81 -7.41 -0.38
N THR A 246 12.02 -7.21 -1.43
CA THR A 246 11.18 -8.24 -2.05
C THR A 246 11.17 -8.08 -3.58
N ASN A 247 10.74 -9.13 -4.30
CA ASN A 247 10.67 -9.16 -5.77
C ASN A 247 9.22 -9.16 -6.30
N TYR A 248 8.25 -8.81 -5.46
CA TYR A 248 6.83 -8.82 -5.81
C TYR A 248 6.03 -7.65 -5.21
N ASP A 249 6.62 -6.86 -4.31
CA ASP A 249 5.99 -5.66 -3.76
C ASP A 249 6.59 -4.41 -4.39
N PHE A 250 5.71 -3.49 -4.77
CA PHE A 250 6.09 -2.19 -5.29
C PHE A 250 5.90 -1.18 -4.18
N ILE A 251 7.02 -0.83 -3.56
CA ILE A 251 7.06 -0.05 -2.34
C ILE A 251 8.05 1.09 -2.55
N ALA A 252 7.63 2.29 -2.21
CA ALA A 252 8.44 3.48 -2.28
C ALA A 252 8.63 4.12 -0.91
N ASP A 253 9.47 5.16 -0.84
CA ASP A 253 9.51 6.11 0.27
C ASP A 253 9.70 5.38 1.63
N PRO A 254 10.86 4.71 1.83
CA PRO A 254 11.05 3.80 2.96
C PRO A 254 11.19 4.55 4.29
N THR A 255 10.66 3.98 5.37
CA THR A 255 11.09 4.24 6.74
C THR A 255 11.28 2.92 7.49
N ALA A 256 12.02 2.92 8.59
CA ALA A 256 12.25 1.73 9.39
C ALA A 256 12.08 1.96 10.90
N LEU A 257 11.65 0.92 11.61
CA LEU A 257 11.39 0.92 13.04
C LEU A 257 12.03 -0.32 13.69
N ASP A 258 13.06 -0.10 14.52
CA ASP A 258 13.71 -1.17 15.27
C ASP A 258 12.80 -1.68 16.40
N ASN A 259 12.28 -2.90 16.27
CA ASN A 259 11.51 -3.59 17.30
C ASN A 259 12.27 -4.76 17.96
N SER A 260 13.60 -4.83 17.78
CA SER A 260 14.41 -5.97 18.19
C SER A 260 14.38 -6.27 19.69
N ASP A 261 14.18 -5.24 20.52
CA ASP A 261 14.04 -5.37 21.97
C ASP A 261 12.73 -6.06 22.42
N ASN A 262 11.73 -6.13 21.52
CA ASN A 262 10.42 -6.74 21.74
C ASN A 262 10.31 -8.12 21.09
N ASP A 263 10.62 -8.26 19.80
CA ASP A 263 10.48 -9.50 19.04
C ASP A 263 11.75 -9.95 18.28
N GLY A 264 12.77 -9.10 18.18
CA GLY A 264 14.01 -9.39 17.48
C GLY A 264 14.05 -8.92 16.03
N LYS A 265 13.04 -8.18 15.55
CA LYS A 265 12.87 -7.74 14.17
C LYS A 265 13.06 -6.23 13.96
N LEU A 266 13.41 -5.87 12.74
CA LEU A 266 13.22 -4.55 12.14
C LEU A 266 11.95 -4.59 11.30
N TYR A 267 11.17 -3.51 11.34
CA TYR A 267 10.01 -3.31 10.46
C TYR A 267 10.33 -2.18 9.49
N VAL A 268 9.98 -2.32 8.22
CA VAL A 268 10.13 -1.31 7.17
C VAL A 268 8.75 -1.00 6.64
N TYR A 269 8.42 0.28 6.55
CA TYR A 269 7.18 0.77 5.97
C TYR A 269 7.51 1.56 4.72
N GLY A 270 6.60 1.57 3.76
CA GLY A 270 6.73 2.43 2.59
C GLY A 270 5.39 2.64 1.90
N THR A 271 5.34 3.63 1.02
CA THR A 271 4.19 3.89 0.17
C THR A 271 3.94 2.69 -0.73
N ASN A 272 2.73 2.12 -0.65
CA ASN A 272 2.33 1.04 -1.53
C ASN A 272 1.99 1.63 -2.91
N GLU A 273 2.73 1.26 -3.95
CA GLU A 273 2.54 1.83 -5.29
C GLU A 273 1.18 1.39 -5.87
N GLY A 274 0.41 2.37 -6.34
CA GLY A 274 -0.85 2.15 -7.06
C GLY A 274 -0.62 2.28 -8.56
N PHE A 275 -0.89 1.22 -9.32
CA PHE A 275 -0.67 1.23 -10.77
C PHE A 275 -1.81 1.89 -11.54
N ASP A 276 -1.47 2.90 -12.32
CA ASP A 276 -2.40 3.62 -13.18
C ASP A 276 -2.39 3.08 -14.61
N TYR A 277 -3.55 3.14 -15.24
CA TYR A 277 -3.73 2.78 -16.64
C TYR A 277 -4.51 3.88 -17.37
N ALA A 278 -4.01 4.28 -18.54
CA ALA A 278 -4.66 5.19 -19.47
C ALA A 278 -4.85 4.43 -20.80
N ASP A 279 -6.05 4.47 -21.37
CA ASP A 279 -6.39 3.74 -22.60
C ASP A 279 -6.09 2.23 -22.53
N GLY A 280 -6.23 1.65 -21.33
CA GLY A 280 -5.93 0.24 -21.08
C GLY A 280 -4.43 -0.09 -21.08
N LYS A 281 -3.54 0.91 -21.08
CA LYS A 281 -2.08 0.77 -21.00
C LYS A 281 -1.52 1.35 -19.73
N LEU A 282 -0.43 0.78 -19.22
CA LEU A 282 0.27 1.26 -18.04
C LEU A 282 0.65 2.74 -18.23
N ALA A 283 0.18 3.58 -17.33
CA ALA A 283 0.44 5.00 -17.34
C ALA A 283 1.54 5.37 -16.34
N ALA A 284 2.05 6.59 -16.47
CA ALA A 284 2.93 7.17 -15.47
C ALA A 284 2.22 7.20 -14.11
N ASN A 285 3.01 6.98 -13.06
CA ASN A 285 2.51 6.94 -11.69
C ASN A 285 1.83 8.28 -11.30
N SER A 286 0.53 8.24 -11.00
CA SER A 286 -0.25 9.37 -10.51
C SER A 286 -0.16 9.53 -8.98
N TYR A 287 0.55 8.63 -8.31
CA TYR A 287 0.66 8.50 -6.86
C TYR A 287 -0.69 8.21 -6.19
N SER A 288 -1.65 7.63 -6.92
CA SER A 288 -2.98 7.30 -6.41
C SER A 288 -2.96 6.00 -5.58
N ASN A 289 -2.55 6.11 -4.31
CA ASN A 289 -2.58 5.02 -3.34
C ASN A 289 -3.29 5.44 -2.04
N ASN A 290 -3.69 4.44 -1.25
CA ASN A 290 -4.40 4.60 0.02
C ASN A 290 -3.81 3.79 1.18
N SER A 291 -2.65 3.16 0.96
CA SER A 291 -2.07 2.18 1.89
C SER A 291 -0.56 2.27 1.98
N LEU A 292 -0.03 1.76 3.08
CA LEU A 292 1.40 1.59 3.32
C LEU A 292 1.73 0.11 3.45
N SER A 293 2.75 -0.36 2.75
CA SER A 293 3.26 -1.72 2.85
C SER A 293 4.14 -1.88 4.08
N ILE A 294 4.11 -3.06 4.71
CA ILE A 294 4.86 -3.36 5.93
C ILE A 294 5.69 -4.63 5.69
N LEU A 295 7.01 -4.48 5.73
CA LEU A 295 7.95 -5.60 5.67
C LEU A 295 8.64 -5.79 7.02
N SER A 296 9.10 -7.00 7.31
CA SER A 296 9.95 -7.24 8.49
C SER A 296 11.11 -8.19 8.24
N THR A 297 12.19 -8.01 9.00
CA THR A 297 13.35 -8.90 8.97
C THR A 297 13.98 -9.04 10.35
N SER A 298 14.63 -10.18 10.61
CA SER A 298 15.51 -10.34 11.76
C SER A 298 16.99 -10.31 11.38
N ASP A 299 17.31 -10.44 10.10
CA ASP A 299 18.68 -10.70 9.62
C ASP A 299 19.11 -9.87 8.41
N MET A 300 18.28 -8.92 7.96
CA MET A 300 18.52 -7.97 6.86
C MET A 300 18.55 -8.59 5.46
N VAL A 301 18.28 -9.89 5.34
CA VAL A 301 18.28 -10.60 4.05
C VAL A 301 16.97 -11.32 3.82
N ASN A 302 16.42 -12.00 4.83
CA ASN A 302 15.12 -12.65 4.72
C ASN A 302 14.03 -11.65 5.15
N TRP A 303 13.25 -11.18 4.19
CA TRP A 303 12.16 -10.23 4.38
C TRP A 303 10.82 -10.94 4.36
N THR A 304 9.98 -10.63 5.33
CA THR A 304 8.60 -11.12 5.42
C THR A 304 7.65 -9.99 5.05
N ASP A 305 6.72 -10.26 4.16
CA ASP A 305 5.59 -9.37 3.92
C ASP A 305 4.56 -9.53 5.06
N GLU A 306 4.35 -8.45 5.81
CA GLU A 306 3.43 -8.37 6.95
C GLU A 306 2.06 -7.76 6.53
N GLY A 307 1.88 -7.44 5.24
CA GLY A 307 0.70 -6.83 4.67
C GLY A 307 0.74 -5.30 4.70
N THR A 308 -0.44 -4.69 4.79
CA THR A 308 -0.57 -3.23 4.63
C THR A 308 -1.32 -2.58 5.79
N MET A 309 -0.99 -1.32 6.07
CA MET A 309 -1.93 -0.37 6.67
C MET A 309 -2.80 0.20 5.55
N ASP A 310 -4.14 0.15 5.68
CA ASP A 310 -5.09 0.65 4.69
C ASP A 310 -6.01 1.70 5.32
N ASN A 311 -6.02 2.91 4.77
CA ASN A 311 -6.86 4.02 5.26
C ASN A 311 -8.36 3.70 5.28
N THR A 312 -8.81 2.70 4.52
CA THR A 312 -10.22 2.27 4.46
C THR A 312 -10.55 1.15 5.44
N ASN A 313 -9.54 0.58 6.10
CA ASN A 313 -9.65 -0.59 6.98
C ASN A 313 -8.48 -0.64 7.99
N LEU A 314 -8.33 0.40 8.81
CA LEU A 314 -7.22 0.57 9.75
C LEU A 314 -7.10 -0.60 10.75
N ASN A 315 -8.23 -1.22 11.09
CA ASN A 315 -8.28 -2.38 11.97
C ASN A 315 -8.06 -3.74 11.27
N ASN A 316 -7.70 -3.72 9.98
CA ASN A 316 -7.34 -4.88 9.15
C ASN A 316 -8.36 -6.02 9.25
N LEU A 317 -9.65 -5.71 9.16
CA LEU A 317 -10.71 -6.73 9.14
C LEU A 317 -10.76 -7.45 7.79
N PRO A 318 -11.32 -8.68 7.72
CA PRO A 318 -11.56 -9.36 6.44
C PRO A 318 -12.33 -8.48 5.45
N SER A 319 -12.13 -8.69 4.15
CA SER A 319 -12.82 -7.92 3.10
C SER A 319 -14.35 -7.98 3.22
N THR A 320 -14.88 -9.13 3.66
CA THR A 320 -16.31 -9.39 3.91
C THR A 320 -16.85 -8.72 5.18
N ALA A 321 -15.99 -8.17 6.03
CA ALA A 321 -16.45 -7.40 7.18
C ALA A 321 -17.24 -6.18 6.73
N SER A 322 -18.36 -5.97 7.41
CA SER A 322 -19.28 -4.88 7.16
C SER A 322 -18.58 -3.52 7.23
N ALA A 323 -18.94 -2.59 6.34
CA ALA A 323 -18.29 -1.28 6.21
C ALA A 323 -18.37 -0.48 7.52
N LYS A 324 -19.43 -0.70 8.32
CA LYS A 324 -19.62 -0.08 9.64
C LYS A 324 -18.63 -0.55 10.70
N LYS A 325 -18.04 -1.74 10.53
CA LYS A 325 -17.04 -2.31 11.46
C LYS A 325 -15.62 -1.92 11.10
N LYS A 326 -15.37 -1.56 9.84
CA LYS A 326 -14.05 -1.13 9.37
C LYS A 326 -13.78 0.26 9.89
N GLU A 327 -12.70 0.40 10.63
CA GLU A 327 -12.24 1.70 11.03
C GLU A 327 -11.60 2.39 9.82
N LYS A 328 -12.05 3.61 9.52
CA LYS A 328 -11.54 4.42 8.41
C LYS A 328 -10.76 5.61 8.95
N ASN A 329 -9.75 6.01 8.21
CA ASN A 329 -9.03 7.24 8.48
C ASN A 329 -9.97 8.46 8.25
N GLY A 330 -10.06 9.35 9.24
CA GLY A 330 -10.93 10.52 9.19
C GLY A 330 -10.31 11.73 8.50
N TRP A 331 -8.99 11.74 8.31
CA TRP A 331 -8.26 12.91 7.77
C TRP A 331 -7.76 12.76 6.34
N THR A 332 -7.68 11.54 5.80
CA THR A 332 -7.21 11.29 4.43
C THR A 332 -7.72 9.97 3.85
N THR A 333 -7.70 9.89 2.52
CA THR A 333 -7.76 8.63 1.78
C THR A 333 -6.41 8.18 1.24
N LYS A 334 -5.41 9.06 1.11
CA LYS A 334 -4.06 8.76 0.58
C LYS A 334 -3.04 8.46 1.66
N ALA A 335 -1.98 7.70 1.34
CA ALA A 335 -0.93 7.35 2.31
C ALA A 335 0.49 7.35 1.72
N TRP A 336 1.19 8.48 1.82
CA TRP A 336 2.51 8.69 1.22
C TRP A 336 3.61 8.90 2.26
N ALA A 337 4.85 8.54 1.93
CA ALA A 337 6.08 8.86 2.66
C ALA A 337 5.96 8.68 4.18
N PRO A 338 5.83 7.44 4.66
CA PRO A 338 5.68 7.20 6.09
C PRO A 338 6.97 7.48 6.87
N SER A 339 6.83 7.88 8.13
CA SER A 339 7.88 7.80 9.13
C SER A 339 7.34 7.24 10.45
N ALA A 340 8.10 6.34 11.05
CA ALA A 340 7.63 5.48 12.14
C ALA A 340 8.30 5.81 13.48
N LEU A 341 7.48 5.90 14.54
CA LEU A 341 7.94 6.17 15.90
C LEU A 341 7.47 5.09 16.87
N LYS A 342 8.38 4.60 17.72
CA LYS A 342 8.06 3.71 18.84
C LYS A 342 8.37 4.40 20.17
N ILE A 343 7.36 4.61 21.00
CA ILE A 343 7.51 5.29 22.29
C ILE A 343 6.38 4.91 23.27
N ASP A 344 6.67 4.91 24.57
CA ASP A 344 5.67 4.88 25.67
C ASP A 344 5.01 6.25 25.77
N GLY A 345 4.10 6.54 24.83
CA GLY A 345 3.44 7.83 24.68
C GLY A 345 2.40 8.07 25.76
N ASP A 346 1.72 7.01 26.23
CA ASP A 346 0.72 7.11 27.29
C ASP A 346 1.32 7.10 28.72
N GLY A 347 2.56 6.64 28.87
CA GLY A 347 3.29 6.59 30.14
C GLY A 347 2.91 5.41 31.04
N ASP A 348 2.28 4.36 30.53
CA ASP A 348 1.97 3.10 31.22
C ASP A 348 3.18 2.12 31.25
N GLY A 349 4.17 2.42 30.41
CA GLY A 349 5.45 1.74 30.26
C GLY A 349 5.47 0.65 29.19
N GLU A 350 4.40 0.47 28.44
CA GLU A 350 4.40 -0.27 27.18
C GLU A 350 4.66 0.69 26.02
N ASP A 351 5.17 0.17 24.90
CA ASP A 351 5.45 1.02 23.74
C ASP A 351 4.20 1.04 22.85
N GLU A 352 3.82 2.23 22.39
CA GLU A 352 2.92 2.44 21.25
C GLU A 352 3.73 2.68 19.98
N TYR A 353 3.08 2.44 18.84
CA TYR A 353 3.66 2.59 17.50
C TYR A 353 2.86 3.65 16.76
N TYR A 354 3.54 4.63 16.20
CA TYR A 354 2.94 5.75 15.47
C TYR A 354 3.51 5.77 14.07
N ILE A 355 2.65 5.82 13.06
CA ILE A 355 3.06 5.99 11.67
C ILE A 355 2.56 7.36 11.22
N PHE A 356 3.48 8.29 11.03
CA PHE A 356 3.22 9.60 10.47
C PHE A 356 3.35 9.51 8.95
N TYR A 357 2.46 10.15 8.21
CA TYR A 357 2.46 10.11 6.75
C TYR A 357 1.68 11.30 6.18
N THR A 358 1.75 11.47 4.86
CA THR A 358 1.13 12.58 4.14
C THR A 358 0.12 12.13 3.09
N ASP A 359 -0.75 13.05 2.69
CA ASP A 359 -1.62 12.91 1.52
C ASP A 359 -1.20 13.83 0.35
N GLY A 360 0.00 14.42 0.46
CA GLY A 360 0.54 15.43 -0.46
C GLY A 360 0.16 16.88 -0.10
N GLY A 361 -0.84 17.10 0.76
CA GLY A 361 -1.30 18.44 1.17
C GLY A 361 -1.21 18.73 2.67
N GLY A 362 -0.92 17.71 3.47
CA GLY A 362 -0.67 17.84 4.90
C GLY A 362 -0.29 16.51 5.53
N ILE A 363 -0.05 16.53 6.83
CA ILE A 363 0.52 15.41 7.59
C ILE A 363 -0.42 15.03 8.71
N GLY A 364 -0.59 13.73 8.90
CA GLY A 364 -1.27 13.14 10.05
C GLY A 364 -0.53 11.89 10.52
N TYR A 365 -1.17 11.12 11.40
CA TYR A 365 -0.63 9.86 11.87
C TYR A 365 -1.74 8.86 12.19
N VAL A 366 -1.35 7.59 12.32
CA VAL A 366 -2.15 6.55 12.99
C VAL A 366 -1.34 5.92 14.11
N ARG A 367 -2.03 5.43 15.14
CA ARG A 367 -1.42 4.77 16.31
C ARG A 367 -1.84 3.31 16.40
N GLY A 368 -0.95 2.45 16.85
CA GLY A 368 -1.21 1.04 17.10
C GLY A 368 -0.46 0.49 18.31
N ASP A 369 -0.90 -0.67 18.80
CA ASP A 369 -0.26 -1.39 19.92
C ASP A 369 0.83 -2.37 19.44
N SER A 370 1.03 -2.48 18.13
CA SER A 370 2.02 -3.34 17.50
C SER A 370 2.55 -2.69 16.22
N PRO A 371 3.73 -3.11 15.72
CA PRO A 371 4.30 -2.56 14.49
C PRO A 371 3.47 -2.90 13.24
N VAL A 372 2.48 -3.81 13.33
CA VAL A 372 1.60 -4.20 12.22
C VAL A 372 0.14 -3.80 12.48
N GLY A 373 -0.09 -2.89 13.44
CA GLY A 373 -1.43 -2.50 13.85
C GLY A 373 -2.12 -3.51 14.78
N PRO A 374 -3.47 -3.57 14.83
CA PRO A 374 -4.38 -2.69 14.12
C PRO A 374 -4.12 -1.22 14.45
N TRP A 375 -4.48 -0.35 13.51
CA TRP A 375 -4.22 1.08 13.56
C TRP A 375 -5.48 1.84 13.98
N HIS A 376 -5.28 3.01 14.57
CA HIS A 376 -6.33 3.93 15.00
C HIS A 376 -5.99 5.36 14.58
N ASP A 377 -6.97 6.08 14.05
CA ASP A 377 -6.87 7.53 13.82
C ASP A 377 -7.33 8.29 15.07
N ASP A 378 -6.36 8.74 15.88
CA ASP A 378 -6.64 9.48 17.10
C ASP A 378 -7.20 10.90 16.85
N LEU A 379 -6.92 11.51 15.68
CA LEU A 379 -7.17 12.94 15.46
C LEU A 379 -8.41 13.21 14.60
N GLY A 380 -8.70 12.36 13.60
CA GLY A 380 -9.75 12.60 12.62
C GLY A 380 -9.50 13.82 11.72
N GLN A 381 -8.34 14.47 11.83
CA GLN A 381 -7.93 15.63 11.03
C GLN A 381 -6.40 15.68 10.86
N LYS A 382 -5.94 16.43 9.85
CA LYS A 382 -4.50 16.66 9.61
C LYS A 382 -3.88 17.41 10.78
N MET A 383 -2.70 16.97 11.23
CA MET A 383 -1.90 17.62 12.27
C MET A 383 -1.20 18.88 11.74
N PHE A 384 -0.62 18.82 10.55
CA PHE A 384 0.03 19.96 9.89
C PHE A 384 -0.48 20.14 8.47
N THR A 385 -0.61 21.40 8.06
CA THR A 385 -0.87 21.82 6.68
C THR A 385 -0.02 23.05 6.36
N SER A 386 0.06 23.44 5.08
CA SER A 386 0.71 24.70 4.69
C SER A 386 0.04 25.96 5.28
N LYS A 387 -1.18 25.82 5.83
CA LYS A 387 -1.92 26.89 6.53
C LYS A 387 -1.71 26.88 8.05
N SER A 388 -1.01 25.88 8.59
CA SER A 388 -0.68 25.85 10.01
C SER A 388 0.25 27.02 10.35
N LYS A 389 0.06 27.61 11.52
CA LYS A 389 0.91 28.70 12.01
C LYS A 389 2.38 28.25 12.04
N GLY A 390 3.30 29.03 11.48
CA GLY A 390 4.71 28.68 11.35
C GLY A 390 5.06 27.89 10.08
N CYS A 391 4.07 27.49 9.29
CA CYS A 391 4.24 26.81 8.00
C CYS A 391 4.05 27.76 6.81
N GLU A 392 4.04 29.08 7.04
CA GLU A 392 3.96 30.06 5.96
C GLU A 392 5.15 29.87 5.01
N GLY A 393 4.88 29.75 3.70
CA GLY A 393 5.90 29.53 2.67
C GLY A 393 6.26 28.07 2.40
N VAL A 394 5.80 27.10 3.20
CA VAL A 394 5.95 25.66 2.89
C VAL A 394 5.13 25.33 1.65
N LYS A 395 5.79 24.87 0.58
CA LYS A 395 5.14 24.56 -0.70
C LYS A 395 4.45 23.21 -0.66
N TRP A 396 5.17 22.21 -0.21
CA TRP A 396 4.64 20.86 0.01
C TRP A 396 4.74 20.54 1.50
N CYS A 397 3.60 20.46 2.17
CA CYS A 397 3.53 20.09 3.58
C CYS A 397 3.43 18.57 3.69
N PHE A 398 4.53 17.90 3.37
CA PHE A 398 4.60 16.45 3.18
C PHE A 398 5.91 15.86 3.76
N ASP A 399 6.21 14.60 3.44
CA ASP A 399 7.42 13.86 3.82
C ASP A 399 7.82 14.04 5.29
N PRO A 400 6.96 13.58 6.22
CA PRO A 400 7.27 13.66 7.64
C PRO A 400 8.41 12.72 8.01
N ALA A 401 9.33 13.17 8.86
CA ALA A 401 10.30 12.31 9.55
C ALA A 401 10.25 12.53 11.06
N VAL A 402 10.21 11.44 11.83
CA VAL A 402 10.06 11.49 13.29
C VAL A 402 11.21 10.83 14.04
N LEU A 403 11.62 11.47 15.13
CA LEU A 403 12.68 10.98 16.01
C LEU A 403 12.25 11.10 17.47
N ALA A 404 12.36 10.01 18.23
CA ALA A 404 12.42 10.04 19.69
C ALA A 404 13.89 10.01 20.11
N ASP A 405 14.34 11.05 20.81
CA ASP A 405 15.74 11.18 21.20
C ASP A 405 16.05 10.54 22.56
N ASP A 406 17.34 10.36 22.83
CA ASP A 406 17.85 9.80 24.08
C ASP A 406 17.60 10.68 25.32
N LYS A 407 17.19 11.94 25.12
CA LYS A 407 16.78 12.88 26.17
C LYS A 407 15.28 12.73 26.53
N GLY A 408 14.53 11.90 25.79
CA GLY A 408 13.11 11.64 26.01
C GLY A 408 12.18 12.68 25.37
N ASN A 409 12.68 13.46 24.42
CA ASN A 409 11.88 14.32 23.56
C ASN A 409 11.54 13.59 22.26
N ALA A 410 10.53 14.09 21.56
CA ALA A 410 10.28 13.68 20.18
C ALA A 410 10.11 14.90 19.27
N TYR A 411 10.46 14.72 18.00
CA TYR A 411 10.46 15.76 16.98
C TYR A 411 9.86 15.20 15.69
N ILE A 412 9.26 16.09 14.91
CA ILE A 412 8.83 15.84 13.54
C ILE A 412 9.48 16.88 12.63
N TYR A 413 10.04 16.42 11.53
CA TYR A 413 10.55 17.21 10.42
C TYR A 413 9.61 17.00 9.25
N PHE A 414 9.44 18.01 8.41
CA PHE A 414 8.59 17.91 7.23
C PHE A 414 8.80 19.12 6.33
N GLY A 415 8.16 19.10 5.17
CA GLY A 415 8.17 20.21 4.23
C GLY A 415 8.86 19.82 2.94
N GLY A 416 8.84 20.74 1.98
CA GLY A 416 9.42 20.51 0.68
C GLY A 416 8.86 21.46 -0.37
N GLY A 417 9.24 21.18 -1.61
CA GLY A 417 9.08 22.04 -2.76
C GLY A 417 10.05 23.22 -2.73
N ASN A 418 10.38 23.72 -3.91
CA ASN A 418 11.34 24.79 -4.09
C ASN A 418 10.80 25.84 -5.07
N ASP A 419 11.05 27.13 -4.77
CA ASP A 419 10.95 28.23 -5.75
C ASP A 419 12.33 28.73 -6.18
N GLU A 420 13.37 28.27 -5.50
CA GLU A 420 14.76 28.71 -5.67
C GLU A 420 15.67 27.51 -5.84
N GLU A 421 16.81 27.74 -6.51
CA GLU A 421 17.84 26.73 -6.72
C GLU A 421 18.54 26.33 -5.41
N LYS A 422 18.90 27.29 -4.55
CA LYS A 422 19.82 27.08 -3.41
C LYS A 422 19.27 27.42 -2.03
N TYR A 423 18.61 28.57 -1.87
CA TYR A 423 18.28 29.10 -0.54
C TYR A 423 16.85 28.76 -0.12
N VAL A 424 16.56 27.47 -0.03
CA VAL A 424 15.22 26.96 0.18
C VAL A 424 14.86 26.93 1.67
N GLN A 425 13.76 27.59 2.04
CA GLN A 425 13.27 27.70 3.42
C GLN A 425 11.89 27.03 3.61
N THR A 426 11.63 25.93 2.90
CA THR A 426 10.37 25.17 2.97
C THR A 426 10.39 24.03 3.98
N GLY A 427 11.55 23.64 4.50
CA GLY A 427 11.69 22.65 5.56
C GLY A 427 11.26 23.18 6.93
N ARG A 428 10.68 22.31 7.76
CA ARG A 428 10.20 22.61 9.11
C ARG A 428 10.62 21.54 10.10
N VAL A 429 10.80 21.95 11.35
CA VAL A 429 10.93 21.06 12.51
C VAL A 429 9.99 21.50 13.61
N CYS A 430 9.30 20.57 14.25
CA CYS A 430 8.44 20.80 15.39
C CYS A 430 8.70 19.77 16.48
N LYS A 431 8.69 20.20 17.74
CA LYS A 431 8.70 19.28 18.86
C LYS A 431 7.30 18.67 19.04
N LEU A 432 7.23 17.41 19.44
CA LEU A 432 5.98 16.70 19.72
C LEU A 432 5.78 16.51 21.23
N LYS A 433 4.51 16.47 21.65
CA LYS A 433 4.10 16.02 22.99
C LYS A 433 3.04 14.92 22.90
N PHE A 434 3.06 14.04 23.89
CA PHE A 434 2.14 12.92 24.01
C PHE A 434 1.25 13.12 25.24
N GLU A 435 -0.06 12.99 25.05
CA GLU A 435 -1.01 13.05 26.15
C GLU A 435 -0.90 11.81 27.02
N LYS A 436 -0.63 12.02 28.31
CA LYS A 436 -0.49 10.93 29.27
C LYS A 436 -1.81 10.17 29.47
N GLY A 437 -1.75 8.85 29.35
CA GLY A 437 -2.87 7.92 29.54
C GLY A 437 -3.69 7.64 28.28
N THR A 438 -3.50 8.42 27.21
CA THR A 438 -4.12 8.18 25.90
C THR A 438 -3.08 7.97 24.81
N GLY A 439 -1.90 8.58 24.94
CA GLY A 439 -0.84 8.55 23.93
C GLY A 439 -1.09 9.46 22.73
N ILE A 440 -2.13 10.32 22.77
CA ILE A 440 -2.48 11.21 21.65
C ILE A 440 -1.36 12.23 21.41
N VAL A 441 -0.94 12.38 20.15
CA VAL A 441 0.16 13.27 19.74
C VAL A 441 -0.37 14.65 19.39
N SER A 442 0.36 15.69 19.79
CA SER A 442 0.12 17.05 19.34
C SER A 442 1.43 17.85 19.22
N PRO A 443 1.43 18.97 18.47
CA PRO A 443 2.57 19.88 18.42
C PRO A 443 2.87 20.48 19.80
N ASP A 444 4.16 20.57 20.13
CA ASP A 444 4.69 21.25 21.33
C ASP A 444 5.38 22.56 20.92
N GLY A 445 4.58 23.51 20.44
CA GLY A 445 5.04 24.81 19.98
C GLY A 445 4.67 25.09 18.52
N ILE A 446 5.32 26.10 17.95
CA ILE A 446 5.17 26.50 16.55
C ILE A 446 6.32 25.84 15.76
N PRO A 447 6.06 25.21 14.59
CA PRO A 447 7.11 24.71 13.71
C PRO A 447 8.16 25.79 13.40
N LYS A 448 9.44 25.42 13.46
CA LYS A 448 10.58 26.29 13.13
C LYS A 448 11.03 26.02 11.69
N THR A 449 11.35 27.08 10.96
CA THR A 449 11.95 27.02 9.62
C THR A 449 13.35 26.40 9.66
N LEU A 450 13.67 25.62 8.63
CA LEU A 450 15.01 25.08 8.36
C LEU A 450 15.59 25.76 7.10
N ASP A 451 16.81 26.25 7.21
CA ASP A 451 17.58 26.85 6.11
C ASP A 451 18.32 25.75 5.32
N THR A 452 17.55 24.93 4.61
CA THR A 452 18.06 23.70 3.98
C THR A 452 18.58 24.01 2.57
N PHE A 453 19.88 23.82 2.36
CA PHE A 453 20.55 24.13 1.09
C PHE A 453 20.03 23.23 -0.06
N CYS A 454 19.60 23.81 -1.17
CA CYS A 454 19.08 23.07 -2.34
C CYS A 454 17.93 22.08 -2.02
N PHE A 455 17.12 22.33 -0.99
CA PHE A 455 16.09 21.39 -0.54
C PHE A 455 14.98 21.11 -1.57
N PHE A 456 14.47 19.88 -1.57
CA PHE A 456 13.32 19.45 -2.36
C PHE A 456 12.29 18.71 -1.52
N GLU A 457 12.67 17.55 -0.97
CA GLU A 457 11.78 16.61 -0.26
C GLU A 457 12.58 15.63 0.62
N ASP A 458 11.95 14.57 1.14
CA ASP A 458 12.63 13.44 1.82
C ASP A 458 13.49 13.89 3.03
N GLY A 459 12.98 14.83 3.82
CA GLY A 459 13.70 15.33 4.99
C GLY A 459 13.67 14.33 6.14
N GLU A 460 14.77 13.63 6.40
CA GLU A 460 14.91 12.57 7.39
C GLU A 460 15.77 12.95 8.60
N ILE A 461 15.51 12.33 9.77
CA ILE A 461 16.22 12.62 11.02
C ILE A 461 16.65 11.37 11.78
N ASN A 462 17.93 11.30 12.12
CA ASN A 462 18.49 10.23 12.96
C ASN A 462 19.28 10.78 14.15
N GLN A 463 19.33 10.01 15.24
CA GLN A 463 20.26 10.25 16.35
C GLN A 463 21.26 9.10 16.47
N ILE A 464 22.56 9.41 16.29
CA ILE A 464 23.65 8.42 16.32
C ILE A 464 24.79 8.97 17.18
N ASP A 465 25.21 8.20 18.19
CA ASP A 465 26.24 8.58 19.17
C ASP A 465 26.05 9.97 19.81
N GLY A 466 24.79 10.37 20.03
CA GLY A 466 24.43 11.64 20.65
C GLY A 466 24.44 12.85 19.71
N LYS A 467 24.73 12.65 18.42
CA LYS A 467 24.60 13.66 17.36
C LYS A 467 23.30 13.45 16.58
N TYR A 468 22.74 14.53 16.07
CA TYR A 468 21.58 14.53 15.19
C TYR A 468 22.06 14.66 13.75
N ILE A 469 21.56 13.80 12.86
CA ILE A 469 21.88 13.80 11.44
C ILE A 469 20.58 14.04 10.69
N TYR A 470 20.48 15.19 10.03
CA TYR A 470 19.34 15.54 9.19
C TYR A 470 19.75 15.41 7.72
N SER A 471 19.11 14.51 7.00
CA SER A 471 19.39 14.24 5.59
C SER A 471 18.17 14.53 4.73
N TYR A 472 18.38 14.81 3.45
CA TYR A 472 17.31 15.25 2.56
C TYR A 472 17.66 15.06 1.09
N CYS A 473 16.64 15.02 0.23
CA CYS A 473 16.81 15.03 -1.22
C CYS A 473 16.97 16.46 -1.76
N THR A 474 18.00 16.68 -2.58
CA THR A 474 18.25 17.94 -3.27
C THR A 474 17.34 18.11 -4.49
N ASN A 475 17.06 19.36 -4.88
CA ASN A 475 16.14 19.65 -5.99
C ASN A 475 16.70 19.29 -7.38
N TRP A 476 15.82 19.36 -8.38
CA TRP A 476 16.13 19.01 -9.77
C TRP A 476 17.00 20.05 -10.49
N ASP A 477 16.99 21.30 -10.02
CA ASP A 477 17.58 22.45 -10.72
C ASP A 477 18.99 22.80 -10.24
N VAL A 478 19.62 21.92 -9.43
CA VAL A 478 20.98 22.14 -8.93
C VAL A 478 21.98 22.15 -10.09
N LYS A 479 22.58 23.31 -10.33
CA LYS A 479 23.61 23.48 -11.37
C LYS A 479 24.88 22.71 -11.04
N GLU A 480 25.57 22.26 -12.09
CA GLU A 480 26.83 21.50 -12.00
C GLU A 480 27.94 22.25 -11.24
N ASP A 481 27.94 23.58 -11.26
CA ASP A 481 28.91 24.42 -10.54
C ASP A 481 28.50 24.72 -9.09
N THR A 482 27.36 24.21 -8.62
CA THR A 482 26.95 24.33 -7.22
C THR A 482 27.87 23.49 -6.35
N PRO A 483 28.53 24.10 -5.34
CA PRO A 483 29.42 23.34 -4.48
C PRO A 483 28.65 22.33 -3.61
N TYR A 484 29.35 21.26 -3.21
CA TYR A 484 28.93 20.24 -2.24
C TYR A 484 27.88 19.21 -2.69
N VAL A 485 27.00 19.56 -3.64
CA VAL A 485 25.86 18.72 -4.05
C VAL A 485 25.55 18.84 -5.54
N GLY A 486 24.89 17.81 -6.08
CA GLY A 486 24.23 17.80 -7.39
C GLY A 486 22.72 17.60 -7.27
N ALA A 487 22.03 17.47 -8.40
CA ALA A 487 20.57 17.34 -8.44
C ALA A 487 20.08 15.95 -8.01
N VAL A 488 18.99 15.92 -7.24
CA VAL A 488 18.28 14.69 -6.81
C VAL A 488 19.18 13.68 -6.09
N GLN A 489 20.09 14.20 -5.29
CA GLN A 489 20.99 13.45 -4.42
C GLN A 489 20.55 13.60 -2.97
N ILE A 490 20.95 12.66 -2.10
CA ILE A 490 20.76 12.81 -0.67
C ILE A 490 21.95 13.56 -0.09
N ALA A 491 21.70 14.68 0.56
CA ALA A 491 22.67 15.46 1.31
C ALA A 491 22.40 15.40 2.82
N ALA A 492 23.39 15.75 3.65
CA ALA A 492 23.23 15.66 5.11
C ALA A 492 23.87 16.80 5.91
N TYR A 493 23.22 17.15 7.02
CA TYR A 493 23.72 17.97 8.10
C TYR A 493 23.95 17.12 9.34
N VAL A 494 24.92 17.52 10.17
CA VAL A 494 25.17 16.98 11.51
C VAL A 494 25.15 18.12 12.51
N SER A 495 24.39 17.97 13.60
CA SER A 495 24.33 18.94 14.68
C SER A 495 24.27 18.31 16.07
N SER A 496 24.60 19.09 17.10
CA SER A 496 24.39 18.75 18.50
C SER A 496 22.97 19.09 19.00
N ASP A 497 22.18 19.81 18.20
CA ASP A 497 20.79 20.20 18.50
C ASP A 497 19.84 19.80 17.35
N PRO A 498 18.69 19.17 17.63
CA PRO A 498 17.77 18.74 16.57
C PRO A 498 17.05 19.93 15.91
N MET A 499 16.76 21.00 16.64
CA MET A 499 15.99 22.14 16.11
C MET A 499 16.88 23.26 15.57
N ASN A 500 18.20 23.17 15.73
CA ASN A 500 19.18 24.11 15.20
C ASN A 500 20.26 23.35 14.41
N ILE A 501 19.92 22.92 13.20
CA ILE A 501 20.75 22.01 12.38
C ILE A 501 21.08 22.57 10.98
N CYS A 502 20.11 23.12 10.27
CA CYS A 502 20.29 23.58 8.89
C CYS A 502 20.82 25.01 8.81
N PHE A 503 21.68 25.25 7.83
CA PHE A 503 22.21 26.55 7.45
C PHE A 503 22.66 26.53 5.98
N PHE A 504 22.84 27.71 5.37
CA PHE A 504 23.38 27.84 4.01
C PHE A 504 24.92 27.92 4.04
N PRO A 505 25.66 26.85 3.66
CA PRO A 505 27.11 26.76 3.86
C PRO A 505 27.91 27.78 3.05
N ASP A 506 27.43 28.16 1.88
CA ASP A 506 28.04 29.16 0.99
C ASP A 506 27.87 30.59 1.51
N LYS A 507 26.70 30.94 2.06
CA LYS A 507 26.45 32.24 2.71
C LYS A 507 27.33 32.45 3.93
N ILE A 508 27.58 31.39 4.71
CA ILE A 508 28.45 31.45 5.89
C ILE A 508 29.94 31.34 5.49
N GLY A 509 30.25 30.77 4.33
CA GLY A 509 31.61 30.58 3.83
C GLY A 509 32.37 29.42 4.51
N LYS A 510 31.65 28.50 5.18
CA LYS A 510 32.21 27.32 5.85
C LYS A 510 31.14 26.25 5.99
N THR A 511 31.57 24.99 5.94
CA THR A 511 30.69 23.82 6.13
C THR A 511 30.63 23.33 7.57
N LYS A 512 31.51 23.78 8.47
CA LYS A 512 31.53 23.35 9.88
C LYS A 512 31.88 24.49 10.83
N PHE A 513 31.12 24.65 11.91
CA PHE A 513 31.39 25.63 12.97
C PHE A 513 30.62 25.32 14.26
N THR A 514 30.97 26.00 15.34
CA THR A 514 30.17 26.05 16.58
C THR A 514 29.62 27.47 16.72
N ASP A 515 28.32 27.61 17.01
CA ASP A 515 27.69 28.92 17.18
C ASP A 515 27.84 29.48 18.61
N GLU A 516 27.30 30.67 18.84
CA GLU A 516 27.36 31.37 20.13
C GLU A 516 26.58 30.67 21.25
N GLU A 517 25.63 29.79 20.88
CA GLU A 517 24.86 28.94 21.80
C GLU A 517 25.57 27.61 22.08
N ASN A 518 26.81 27.45 21.58
CA ASN A 518 27.62 26.25 21.69
C ASN A 518 26.96 25.03 21.00
N VAL A 519 26.20 25.27 19.93
CA VAL A 519 25.69 24.23 19.03
C VAL A 519 26.71 23.98 17.93
N GLU A 520 27.08 22.71 17.75
CA GLU A 520 27.93 22.27 16.64
C GLU A 520 27.09 22.12 15.37
N HIS A 521 27.58 22.67 14.26
CA HIS A 521 26.96 22.64 12.94
C HIS A 521 27.94 22.07 11.93
N ASN A 522 27.50 21.13 11.09
CA ASN A 522 28.30 20.61 10.00
C ASN A 522 27.42 20.22 8.80
N TYR A 523 27.78 20.65 7.60
CA TYR A 523 27.14 20.25 6.35
C TYR A 523 28.08 19.34 5.57
N LEU A 524 27.65 18.12 5.30
CA LEU A 524 28.45 17.08 4.68
C LEU A 524 28.44 17.15 3.15
N GLY A 525 27.45 17.82 2.56
CA GLY A 525 27.14 17.70 1.14
C GLY A 525 26.50 16.35 0.81
N THR A 526 26.66 15.88 -0.42
CA THR A 526 26.09 14.61 -0.90
C THR A 526 26.65 13.41 -0.13
N ILE A 527 25.74 12.59 0.39
CA ILE A 527 26.04 11.29 0.98
C ILE A 527 25.57 10.13 0.09
N LEU A 528 24.49 10.27 -0.69
CA LEU A 528 24.00 9.22 -1.60
C LEU A 528 23.61 9.84 -2.95
N ASP A 529 24.14 9.26 -4.01
CA ASP A 529 23.74 9.59 -5.39
C ASP A 529 22.32 9.10 -5.72
N ASN A 530 21.72 9.66 -6.76
CA ASN A 530 20.49 9.10 -7.33
C ASN A 530 20.75 7.66 -7.82
N PRO A 531 19.89 6.67 -7.50
CA PRO A 531 20.17 5.28 -7.85
C PRO A 531 20.06 4.98 -9.36
N SER A 532 19.66 5.95 -10.17
CA SER A 532 19.89 5.97 -11.63
C SER A 532 21.34 5.71 -12.04
N LYS A 533 22.32 5.98 -11.18
CA LYS A 533 23.72 5.58 -11.43
C LYS A 533 23.91 4.07 -11.55
N LEU A 534 23.04 3.26 -10.91
CA LEU A 534 23.06 1.80 -11.02
C LEU A 534 22.11 1.27 -12.09
N TYR A 535 20.92 1.88 -12.25
CA TYR A 535 19.81 1.32 -13.03
C TYR A 535 19.44 2.12 -14.30
N GLY A 536 20.05 3.28 -14.49
CA GLY A 536 19.98 4.10 -15.70
C GLY A 536 18.81 5.09 -15.77
N GLU A 537 17.62 4.70 -15.33
CA GLU A 537 16.46 5.61 -15.32
C GLU A 537 16.58 6.63 -14.18
N THR A 538 16.35 7.92 -14.46
CA THR A 538 16.30 8.97 -13.43
C THR A 538 14.87 9.18 -12.93
N TYR A 539 14.71 9.32 -11.61
CA TYR A 539 13.45 9.50 -10.88
C TYR A 539 13.76 10.14 -9.51
N ASN A 540 12.76 10.40 -8.66
CA ASN A 540 12.98 11.01 -7.34
C ASN A 540 13.85 10.14 -6.42
N ASN A 541 14.50 10.74 -5.42
CA ASN A 541 15.29 10.00 -4.43
C ASN A 541 14.62 10.15 -3.05
N HIS A 542 14.46 9.02 -2.35
CA HIS A 542 13.89 8.95 -1.01
C HIS A 542 14.67 7.93 -0.20
N HIS A 543 14.94 8.19 1.08
CA HIS A 543 15.77 7.32 1.88
C HIS A 543 15.35 7.23 3.35
N HIS A 544 15.95 6.29 4.09
CA HIS A 544 15.91 6.26 5.55
C HIS A 544 17.15 5.58 6.11
N MET A 545 17.84 6.21 7.06
CA MET A 545 18.95 5.56 7.75
C MET A 545 18.47 4.81 9.00
N GLN A 546 19.05 3.66 9.28
CA GLN A 546 18.66 2.84 10.43
C GLN A 546 19.85 2.11 11.05
N ASN A 547 20.00 2.21 12.37
CA ASN A 547 20.80 1.24 13.11
C ASN A 547 19.96 0.01 13.44
N PHE A 548 20.46 -1.19 13.12
CA PHE A 548 19.83 -2.44 13.53
C PHE A 548 20.88 -3.44 14.00
N LYS A 549 20.71 -3.92 15.25
CA LYS A 549 21.62 -4.89 15.90
C LYS A 549 23.11 -4.51 15.85
N GLY A 550 23.42 -3.22 15.82
CA GLY A 550 24.79 -2.70 15.83
C GLY A 550 25.41 -2.50 14.44
N HIS A 551 24.62 -2.60 13.38
CA HIS A 551 24.98 -2.26 12.02
C HIS A 551 24.16 -1.05 11.57
N ASN A 552 24.72 -0.21 10.69
CA ASN A 552 24.00 0.93 10.12
C ASN A 552 23.64 0.63 8.66
N TYR A 553 22.43 1.02 8.28
CA TYR A 553 21.90 0.81 6.93
C TYR A 553 21.32 2.11 6.40
N ILE A 554 21.25 2.21 5.07
CA ILE A 554 20.33 3.10 4.40
C ILE A 554 19.34 2.25 3.60
N PHE A 555 18.07 2.64 3.66
CA PHE A 555 17.03 2.20 2.76
C PHE A 555 16.81 3.29 1.72
N TYR A 556 16.52 2.89 0.49
CA TYR A 556 16.21 3.80 -0.62
C TYR A 556 15.35 3.06 -1.65
N HIS A 557 14.93 3.72 -2.72
CA HIS A 557 14.13 3.07 -3.76
C HIS A 557 14.75 3.08 -5.16
N SER A 558 14.28 2.20 -6.03
CA SER A 558 14.56 2.28 -7.48
C SER A 558 13.36 1.84 -8.30
N THR A 559 13.44 1.95 -9.63
CA THR A 559 12.40 1.54 -10.56
C THR A 559 12.64 0.16 -11.17
N VAL A 560 13.71 -0.55 -10.77
CA VAL A 560 14.19 -1.73 -11.48
C VAL A 560 13.20 -2.90 -11.48
N LEU A 561 12.40 -3.07 -10.42
CA LEU A 561 11.40 -4.14 -10.36
C LEU A 561 10.31 -3.93 -11.40
N SER A 562 9.70 -2.75 -11.41
CA SER A 562 8.60 -2.44 -12.31
C SER A 562 9.06 -2.50 -13.76
N ASN A 563 10.21 -1.89 -14.04
CA ASN A 563 10.87 -1.94 -15.33
C ASN A 563 11.12 -3.37 -15.81
N THR A 564 11.50 -4.28 -14.91
CA THR A 564 11.78 -5.68 -15.26
C THR A 564 10.49 -6.49 -15.47
N LEU A 565 9.52 -6.36 -14.56
CA LEU A 565 8.28 -7.16 -14.60
C LEU A 565 7.31 -6.69 -15.70
N TYR A 566 7.12 -5.38 -15.84
CA TYR A 566 6.28 -4.81 -16.90
C TYR A 566 7.00 -4.76 -18.26
N ARG A 567 8.34 -4.66 -18.25
CA ARG A 567 9.17 -4.38 -19.44
C ARG A 567 8.79 -3.07 -20.12
N ASP A 568 8.34 -2.13 -19.32
CA ASP A 568 7.96 -0.77 -19.66
C ASP A 568 8.37 0.12 -18.48
N SER A 569 8.77 1.35 -18.76
CA SER A 569 9.28 2.29 -17.75
C SER A 569 8.25 3.39 -17.52
N LYS A 570 7.69 3.38 -16.31
CA LYS A 570 6.66 4.31 -15.81
C LYS A 570 6.96 4.81 -14.39
N GLN A 571 8.20 4.63 -13.94
CA GLN A 571 8.74 5.11 -12.67
C GLN A 571 8.02 4.60 -11.40
N TYR A 572 7.43 3.40 -11.42
CA TYR A 572 6.97 2.74 -10.20
C TYR A 572 8.14 2.16 -9.42
N ARG A 573 8.14 2.30 -8.09
CA ARG A 573 9.33 2.10 -7.29
C ARG A 573 9.29 0.83 -6.43
N ASN A 574 10.47 0.40 -5.99
CA ASN A 574 10.70 -0.73 -5.10
C ASN A 574 11.85 -0.39 -4.13
N LEU A 575 11.89 -1.01 -2.96
CA LEU A 575 12.90 -0.72 -1.94
C LEU A 575 14.20 -1.52 -2.11
N HIS A 576 15.29 -0.89 -1.69
CA HIS A 576 16.64 -1.44 -1.58
C HIS A 576 17.23 -1.15 -0.20
N VAL A 577 18.24 -1.93 0.19
CA VAL A 577 19.03 -1.70 1.41
C VAL A 577 20.52 -1.93 1.18
N ASN A 578 21.33 -1.00 1.68
CA ASN A 578 22.79 -1.13 1.74
C ASN A 578 23.30 -0.86 3.16
N GLU A 579 24.35 -1.56 3.57
CA GLU A 579 25.08 -1.23 4.79
C GLU A 579 25.89 0.06 4.58
N ILE A 580 25.94 0.93 5.59
CA ILE A 580 26.65 2.21 5.55
C ILE A 580 27.63 2.32 6.71
N ASP A 581 28.73 3.05 6.51
CA ASP A 581 29.65 3.40 7.57
C ASP A 581 29.39 4.82 8.05
N ILE A 582 29.25 4.99 9.38
CA ILE A 582 28.98 6.29 10.01
C ILE A 582 30.06 6.51 11.07
N ASP A 583 30.99 7.40 10.75
CA ASP A 583 32.02 7.89 11.66
C ASP A 583 31.57 9.22 12.28
N THR A 584 30.85 9.12 13.39
CA THR A 584 30.36 10.29 14.15
C THR A 584 31.46 11.12 14.78
N LYS A 585 32.68 10.58 14.91
CA LYS A 585 33.83 11.33 15.44
C LYS A 585 34.35 12.33 14.42
N ASN A 586 34.41 11.92 13.16
CA ASN A 586 34.88 12.76 12.06
C ASN A 586 33.75 13.36 11.23
N ASP A 587 32.48 13.10 11.60
CA ASP A 587 31.27 13.48 10.85
C ASP A 587 31.35 13.04 9.39
N LYS A 588 31.56 11.73 9.18
CA LYS A 588 31.64 11.15 7.84
C LYS A 588 30.63 10.02 7.70
N ILE A 589 29.89 10.05 6.60
CA ILE A 589 29.01 8.97 6.17
C ILE A 589 29.57 8.45 4.85
N THR A 590 29.77 7.14 4.74
CA THR A 590 30.25 6.50 3.51
C THR A 590 29.28 5.41 3.09
N ILE A 591 28.92 5.42 1.82
CA ILE A 591 28.02 4.46 1.20
C ILE A 591 28.45 4.18 -0.23
N GLU A 592 28.30 2.94 -0.64
CA GLU A 592 28.39 2.49 -2.03
C GLU A 592 27.13 1.67 -2.32
N PRO A 593 26.11 2.25 -2.98
CA PRO A 593 24.96 1.49 -3.47
C PRO A 593 25.43 0.34 -4.36
N SER A 594 24.78 -0.82 -4.24
CA SER A 594 25.21 -2.01 -4.97
C SER A 594 24.05 -2.94 -5.31
N TYR A 595 24.29 -3.84 -6.25
CA TYR A 595 23.34 -4.90 -6.57
C TYR A 595 23.24 -5.94 -5.45
N GLU A 596 24.31 -6.15 -4.67
CA GLU A 596 24.35 -7.15 -3.60
C GLU A 596 23.62 -6.73 -2.33
N GLY A 597 23.64 -5.43 -1.99
CA GLY A 597 22.99 -4.88 -0.81
C GLY A 597 23.57 -5.35 0.53
N ALA A 598 22.69 -5.45 1.53
CA ALA A 598 23.04 -5.82 2.90
C ALA A 598 23.44 -7.30 3.05
N LYS A 599 24.36 -7.56 3.98
CA LYS A 599 24.76 -8.93 4.36
C LYS A 599 23.85 -9.48 5.45
N GLN A 600 23.66 -10.80 5.44
CA GLN A 600 22.92 -11.48 6.50
C GLN A 600 23.67 -11.37 7.83
N ILE A 601 23.00 -10.89 8.88
CA ILE A 601 23.62 -10.66 10.20
C ILE A 601 23.37 -11.77 11.23
N GLU A 602 22.40 -12.64 10.99
CA GLU A 602 22.17 -13.85 11.80
C GLU A 602 21.50 -14.97 11.01
N ASN A 603 21.75 -16.22 11.40
CA ASN A 603 21.11 -17.38 10.77
C ASN A 603 19.64 -17.50 11.20
N VAL A 604 18.81 -18.02 10.30
CA VAL A 604 17.42 -18.36 10.61
C VAL A 604 17.39 -19.64 11.44
N ASN A 605 16.85 -19.57 12.66
CA ASN A 605 16.41 -20.77 13.38
C ASN A 605 15.04 -21.18 12.83
N PRO A 606 14.90 -22.35 12.20
CA PRO A 606 13.65 -22.75 11.55
C PRO A 606 12.67 -23.45 12.49
N TYR A 607 13.11 -23.84 13.70
CA TYR A 607 12.33 -24.70 14.59
C TYR A 607 11.56 -23.93 15.66
N LYS A 608 12.13 -22.84 16.18
CA LYS A 608 11.60 -22.17 17.38
C LYS A 608 11.66 -20.66 17.34
N ASN A 609 10.62 -20.04 17.88
CA ASN A 609 10.58 -18.62 18.21
C ASN A 609 11.48 -18.31 19.42
N ALA A 610 11.76 -17.03 19.64
CA ALA A 610 12.58 -16.57 20.77
C ALA A 610 12.02 -16.96 22.15
N ASP A 611 10.71 -17.19 22.26
CA ASP A 611 10.03 -17.63 23.48
C ASP A 611 10.03 -19.17 23.68
N GLY A 612 10.50 -19.92 22.68
CA GLY A 612 10.62 -21.37 22.68
C GLY A 612 9.44 -22.13 22.09
N THR A 613 8.40 -21.44 21.60
CA THR A 613 7.29 -22.04 20.83
C THR A 613 7.76 -22.51 19.46
N VAL A 614 6.99 -23.41 18.83
CA VAL A 614 7.21 -23.86 17.45
C VAL A 614 7.16 -22.66 16.52
N LYS A 615 8.11 -22.59 15.57
CA LYS A 615 8.15 -21.54 14.56
C LYS A 615 7.43 -22.01 13.30
N TYR A 616 6.45 -21.22 12.87
CA TYR A 616 5.88 -21.29 11.53
C TYR A 616 6.40 -20.06 10.80
N ILE A 617 7.13 -20.27 9.72
CA ILE A 617 7.70 -19.20 8.92
C ILE A 617 6.64 -18.83 7.88
N ASN A 618 6.29 -17.55 7.75
CA ASN A 618 5.39 -17.12 6.69
C ASN A 618 6.01 -17.46 5.32
N ALA A 619 5.21 -17.91 4.36
CA ALA A 619 5.73 -18.34 3.07
C ALA A 619 6.38 -17.21 2.25
N THR A 620 5.98 -15.96 2.51
CA THR A 620 6.56 -14.76 1.89
C THR A 620 7.93 -14.41 2.46
N THR A 621 8.32 -14.98 3.62
CA THR A 621 9.67 -14.80 4.16
C THR A 621 10.69 -15.32 3.14
N SER A 622 11.38 -14.40 2.47
CA SER A 622 12.29 -14.74 1.39
C SER A 622 13.47 -13.77 1.31
N ALA A 623 14.61 -14.30 0.90
CA ALA A 623 15.78 -13.51 0.48
C ALA A 623 15.80 -13.27 -1.02
N LYS A 624 15.17 -14.17 -1.79
CA LYS A 624 14.98 -14.09 -3.22
C LYS A 624 13.75 -14.89 -3.60
N SER A 625 13.08 -14.47 -4.67
CA SER A 625 12.04 -15.23 -5.32
C SER A 625 11.97 -14.87 -6.81
N ALA A 626 11.32 -15.72 -7.59
CA ALA A 626 11.01 -15.45 -9.00
C ALA A 626 9.68 -16.09 -9.38
N GLY A 627 8.84 -15.34 -10.09
CA GLY A 627 7.54 -15.77 -10.63
C GLY A 627 6.39 -15.86 -9.63
N VAL A 628 6.66 -15.74 -8.34
CA VAL A 628 5.61 -15.73 -7.30
C VAL A 628 5.21 -14.31 -6.90
N LYS A 629 3.96 -14.18 -6.43
CA LYS A 629 3.40 -12.95 -5.88
C LYS A 629 3.07 -13.12 -4.40
N SER A 630 3.12 -12.04 -3.61
CA SER A 630 2.46 -12.01 -2.29
C SER A 630 1.03 -11.49 -2.37
N LEU A 631 0.12 -12.13 -1.64
CA LEU A 631 -1.28 -11.77 -1.58
C LEU A 631 -1.79 -11.80 -0.14
N ARG A 632 -2.59 -10.80 0.23
CA ARG A 632 -3.37 -10.82 1.48
C ARG A 632 -4.53 -11.79 1.36
N ASP A 633 -4.63 -12.73 2.30
CA ASP A 633 -5.71 -13.72 2.33
C ASP A 633 -6.57 -13.56 3.58
N ASP A 634 -7.86 -13.22 3.40
CA ASP A 634 -8.82 -13.02 4.49
C ASP A 634 -8.90 -14.20 5.48
N ARG A 635 -8.68 -15.44 5.01
CA ARG A 635 -8.70 -16.61 5.89
C ARG A 635 -7.57 -16.56 6.91
N THR A 636 -6.43 -16.01 6.51
CA THR A 636 -5.27 -15.82 7.40
C THR A 636 -5.39 -14.54 8.24
N VAL A 637 -6.14 -13.53 7.79
CA VAL A 637 -6.50 -12.34 8.59
C VAL A 637 -7.33 -12.74 9.80
N VAL A 638 -8.35 -13.59 9.61
CA VAL A 638 -9.16 -14.12 10.72
C VAL A 638 -8.29 -14.88 11.72
N LYS A 639 -7.36 -15.70 11.21
CA LYS A 639 -6.43 -16.45 12.05
C LYS A 639 -5.14 -16.82 11.32
N SER A 640 -4.06 -16.15 11.69
CA SER A 640 -2.70 -16.51 11.29
C SER A 640 -1.99 -17.29 12.40
N TYR A 641 -1.18 -18.26 12.01
CA TYR A 641 -0.29 -19.02 12.89
C TYR A 641 1.19 -18.62 12.72
N ASN A 642 1.51 -17.92 11.64
CA ASN A 642 2.84 -17.44 11.31
C ASN A 642 3.04 -15.95 11.66
N GLY A 643 1.97 -15.23 12.00
CA GLY A 643 2.00 -13.83 12.43
C GLY A 643 1.65 -12.81 11.35
N SER A 644 1.60 -13.21 10.08
CA SER A 644 1.24 -12.36 8.93
C SER A 644 -0.01 -12.88 8.21
N PRO A 645 -0.82 -12.00 7.59
CA PRO A 645 -1.97 -12.36 6.75
C PRO A 645 -1.59 -12.63 5.28
N MET A 646 -0.30 -12.64 4.95
CA MET A 646 0.18 -12.75 3.58
C MET A 646 0.50 -14.19 3.22
N VAL A 647 0.26 -14.55 1.95
CA VAL A 647 0.53 -15.88 1.38
C VAL A 647 1.23 -15.73 0.04
N LEU A 648 1.89 -16.79 -0.43
CA LEU A 648 2.36 -16.88 -1.81
C LEU A 648 1.19 -17.25 -2.72
N ASP A 649 1.12 -16.57 -3.87
CA ASP A 649 0.11 -16.73 -4.91
C ASP A 649 0.73 -16.57 -6.31
N GLN A 650 -0.08 -16.76 -7.36
CA GLN A 650 0.31 -16.73 -8.77
C GLN A 650 1.48 -17.68 -9.08
N ILE A 651 1.47 -18.83 -8.42
CA ILE A 651 2.51 -19.83 -8.56
C ILE A 651 2.33 -20.58 -9.87
N ASP A 652 3.37 -20.59 -10.69
CA ASP A 652 3.52 -21.42 -11.88
C ASP A 652 4.65 -22.45 -11.74
N THR A 653 4.67 -23.42 -12.67
CA THR A 653 5.77 -24.40 -12.72
C THR A 653 7.07 -23.71 -13.09
N GLY A 654 8.12 -23.95 -12.31
CA GLY A 654 9.45 -23.36 -12.48
C GLY A 654 9.71 -22.18 -11.55
N ASP A 655 8.69 -21.65 -10.89
CA ASP A 655 8.83 -20.57 -9.92
C ASP A 655 9.48 -21.06 -8.64
N TRP A 656 10.01 -20.13 -7.86
CA TRP A 656 10.68 -20.49 -6.61
C TRP A 656 10.77 -19.33 -5.63
N THR A 657 10.96 -19.71 -4.36
CA THR A 657 11.38 -18.80 -3.28
C THR A 657 12.56 -19.38 -2.52
N LYS A 658 13.37 -18.53 -1.91
CA LYS A 658 14.59 -18.90 -1.18
C LYS A 658 14.61 -18.24 0.21
N ILE A 659 14.90 -19.03 1.23
CA ILE A 659 15.30 -18.54 2.57
C ILE A 659 16.81 -18.75 2.72
N SER A 660 17.56 -17.68 3.01
CA SER A 660 19.02 -17.77 3.18
C SER A 660 19.43 -18.09 4.62
N GLY A 661 20.49 -18.87 4.79
CA GLY A 661 21.14 -19.08 6.09
C GLY A 661 20.29 -19.80 7.14
N VAL A 662 19.53 -20.83 6.75
CA VAL A 662 18.73 -21.66 7.67
C VAL A 662 19.63 -22.63 8.44
N ASP A 663 19.66 -22.52 9.77
CA ASP A 663 20.47 -23.38 10.65
C ASP A 663 19.66 -24.57 11.19
N PHE A 664 19.89 -25.74 10.60
CA PHE A 664 19.31 -27.02 11.03
C PHE A 664 20.03 -27.65 12.23
N GLY A 665 21.12 -27.04 12.70
CA GLY A 665 21.88 -27.49 13.86
C GLY A 665 22.42 -28.92 13.71
N THR A 666 22.79 -29.51 14.85
CA THR A 666 23.39 -30.85 14.89
C THR A 666 22.38 -32.00 14.94
N ASN A 667 21.15 -31.72 15.37
CA ASN A 667 20.07 -32.72 15.39
C ASN A 667 19.50 -32.94 13.99
N GLY A 668 19.60 -31.90 13.16
CA GLY A 668 19.24 -31.94 11.75
C GLY A 668 17.75 -31.89 11.50
N LEU A 669 17.42 -31.69 10.22
CA LEU A 669 16.06 -31.70 9.73
C LEU A 669 15.56 -33.13 9.53
N LYS A 670 14.28 -33.37 9.85
CA LYS A 670 13.60 -34.65 9.64
C LYS A 670 12.36 -34.53 8.76
N THR A 671 11.58 -33.48 8.95
CA THR A 671 10.40 -33.21 8.13
C THR A 671 10.27 -31.74 7.80
N ILE A 672 9.65 -31.48 6.65
CA ILE A 672 9.24 -30.15 6.19
C ILE A 672 7.75 -30.23 5.89
N SER A 673 7.00 -29.25 6.38
CA SER A 673 5.58 -29.11 6.10
C SER A 673 5.31 -27.76 5.46
N ALA A 674 4.34 -27.72 4.55
CA ALA A 674 3.81 -26.52 3.95
C ALA A 674 2.31 -26.42 4.21
N GLU A 675 1.85 -25.23 4.58
CA GLU A 675 0.42 -24.90 4.72
C GLU A 675 -0.13 -24.45 3.37
N ILE A 676 -0.90 -25.32 2.72
CA ILE A 676 -1.27 -25.18 1.30
C ILE A 676 -2.79 -25.13 1.17
N ALA A 677 -3.29 -24.21 0.35
CA ALA A 677 -4.65 -24.23 -0.17
C ALA A 677 -4.62 -24.50 -1.68
N ALA A 678 -5.19 -25.61 -2.13
CA ALA A 678 -5.18 -26.04 -3.53
C ALA A 678 -6.56 -26.52 -3.97
N THR A 679 -6.91 -26.27 -5.22
CA THR A 679 -8.17 -26.73 -5.85
C THR A 679 -8.00 -28.03 -6.63
N SER A 680 -6.76 -28.49 -6.82
CA SER A 680 -6.41 -29.75 -7.45
C SER A 680 -5.23 -30.42 -6.72
N GLY A 681 -5.00 -31.70 -6.99
CA GLY A 681 -3.79 -32.42 -6.58
C GLY A 681 -2.67 -32.38 -7.63
N GLU A 682 -2.76 -31.50 -8.63
CA GLU A 682 -1.82 -31.44 -9.75
C GLU A 682 -0.69 -30.47 -9.45
N GLY A 683 0.42 -31.00 -8.92
CA GLY A 683 1.62 -30.22 -8.62
C GLY A 683 2.37 -30.74 -7.39
N GLN A 684 3.50 -30.10 -7.09
CA GLN A 684 4.33 -30.40 -5.94
C GLN A 684 5.28 -29.24 -5.61
N ILE A 685 5.79 -29.21 -4.39
CA ILE A 685 6.84 -28.29 -3.95
C ILE A 685 8.10 -29.11 -3.70
N GLU A 686 9.15 -28.85 -4.47
CA GLU A 686 10.45 -29.49 -4.30
C GLU A 686 11.36 -28.62 -3.42
N VAL A 687 11.99 -29.22 -2.42
CA VAL A 687 12.87 -28.49 -1.51
C VAL A 687 14.33 -28.81 -1.81
N TYR A 688 15.11 -27.78 -2.14
CA TYR A 688 16.54 -27.88 -2.43
C TYR A 688 17.38 -27.13 -1.39
N LEU A 689 18.60 -27.62 -1.17
CA LEU A 689 19.61 -26.91 -0.39
C LEU A 689 20.63 -26.22 -1.31
N ASP A 690 20.99 -24.99 -0.99
CA ASP A 690 22.09 -24.19 -1.57
C ASP A 690 21.95 -23.81 -3.06
N ALA A 691 21.49 -24.71 -3.93
CA ALA A 691 21.20 -24.42 -5.33
C ALA A 691 20.09 -25.33 -5.88
N PRO A 692 19.06 -24.77 -6.56
CA PRO A 692 17.93 -25.53 -7.11
C PRO A 692 18.23 -26.19 -8.46
N THR A 693 19.37 -25.89 -9.09
CA THR A 693 19.75 -26.40 -10.42
C THR A 693 20.40 -27.78 -10.37
N ALA A 694 20.83 -28.25 -9.20
CA ALA A 694 21.48 -29.54 -9.06
C ALA A 694 20.53 -30.56 -8.39
N ALA A 695 20.15 -31.63 -9.09
CA ALA A 695 19.24 -32.66 -8.58
C ALA A 695 19.70 -33.24 -7.24
N LYS A 696 21.02 -33.39 -7.05
CA LYS A 696 21.64 -33.88 -5.81
C LYS A 696 21.34 -33.00 -4.59
N ASN A 697 20.89 -31.77 -4.78
CA ASN A 697 20.59 -30.83 -3.71
C ASN A 697 19.14 -30.93 -3.22
N ARG A 698 18.26 -31.62 -3.94
CA ARG A 698 16.90 -31.87 -3.49
C ARG A 698 16.92 -32.77 -2.25
N ILE A 699 16.09 -32.42 -1.27
CA ILE A 699 16.01 -33.14 0.00
C ILE A 699 14.60 -33.61 0.35
N ALA A 700 13.56 -33.08 -0.29
CA ALA A 700 12.19 -33.46 -0.07
C ALA A 700 11.30 -33.02 -1.24
N THR A 701 10.16 -33.69 -1.39
CA THR A 701 9.07 -33.28 -2.29
C THR A 701 7.76 -33.29 -1.49
N ILE A 702 7.10 -32.14 -1.39
CA ILE A 702 5.81 -31.97 -0.74
C ILE A 702 4.74 -32.05 -1.83
N THR A 703 3.93 -33.10 -1.80
CA THR A 703 2.82 -33.27 -2.76
C THR A 703 1.67 -32.32 -2.45
N LEU A 704 1.01 -31.83 -3.49
CA LEU A 704 -0.28 -31.17 -3.34
C LEU A 704 -1.37 -32.21 -3.07
N GLY A 705 -2.27 -31.87 -2.15
CA GLY A 705 -3.53 -32.59 -1.98
C GLY A 705 -4.67 -31.68 -2.41
N ASP A 706 -5.78 -32.27 -2.86
CA ASP A 706 -7.00 -31.53 -3.10
C ASP A 706 -7.60 -31.12 -1.73
N THR A 707 -7.30 -29.89 -1.33
CA THR A 707 -7.78 -29.34 -0.05
C THR A 707 -9.13 -28.65 -0.19
N LYS A 708 -9.79 -28.75 -1.35
CA LYS A 708 -11.01 -28.00 -1.70
C LYS A 708 -10.83 -26.49 -1.49
N GLY A 709 -9.62 -26.01 -1.76
CA GLY A 709 -9.23 -24.62 -1.55
C GLY A 709 -9.07 -24.23 -0.09
N LEU A 710 -9.17 -25.12 0.90
CA LEU A 710 -8.90 -24.80 2.31
C LEU A 710 -7.43 -24.97 2.65
N TYR A 711 -6.91 -24.25 3.64
CA TYR A 711 -5.53 -24.47 4.09
C TYR A 711 -5.42 -25.78 4.87
N ALA A 712 -4.50 -26.65 4.43
CA ALA A 712 -4.11 -27.86 5.12
C ALA A 712 -2.59 -28.01 5.08
N PHE A 713 -2.01 -28.68 6.08
CA PHE A 713 -0.59 -28.99 6.05
C PHE A 713 -0.33 -30.26 5.22
N SER A 714 0.54 -30.15 4.23
CA SER A 714 1.19 -31.28 3.57
C SER A 714 2.61 -31.43 4.13
N THR A 715 3.05 -32.66 4.42
CA THR A 715 4.33 -32.94 5.09
C THR A 715 5.14 -33.94 4.30
N ALA A 716 6.43 -33.66 4.12
CA ALA A 716 7.40 -34.56 3.53
C ALA A 716 8.51 -34.91 4.54
N ASN A 717 8.97 -36.17 4.48
CA ASN A 717 10.22 -36.56 5.12
C ASN A 717 11.40 -36.07 4.27
N VAL A 718 12.53 -35.80 4.91
CA VAL A 718 13.76 -35.56 4.16
C VAL A 718 14.40 -36.88 3.73
N ASP A 719 14.90 -36.92 2.49
CA ASP A 719 15.44 -38.12 1.85
C ASP A 719 16.82 -38.51 2.38
N ARG A 720 17.48 -37.61 3.11
CA ARG A 720 18.83 -37.79 3.67
C ARG A 720 19.05 -36.95 4.93
N GLU A 721 20.18 -37.18 5.59
CA GLU A 721 20.59 -36.35 6.73
C GLU A 721 20.94 -34.92 6.26
N VAL A 722 20.34 -33.92 6.93
CA VAL A 722 20.54 -32.50 6.67
C VAL A 722 20.86 -31.81 7.99
N LYS A 723 22.01 -31.13 8.08
CA LYS A 723 22.54 -30.47 9.30
C LYS A 723 23.32 -29.22 8.93
N GLY A 724 23.48 -28.33 9.90
CA GLY A 724 24.24 -27.10 9.69
C GLY A 724 23.42 -26.03 8.95
N VAL A 725 24.12 -25.08 8.37
CA VAL A 725 23.53 -23.87 7.78
C VAL A 725 23.47 -24.03 6.27
N HIS A 726 22.28 -23.83 5.70
CA HIS A 726 22.03 -23.94 4.27
C HIS A 726 21.08 -22.86 3.80
N ASP A 727 21.19 -22.50 2.53
CA ASP A 727 20.10 -21.80 1.86
C ASP A 727 19.04 -22.84 1.47
N VAL A 728 17.76 -22.50 1.61
CA VAL A 728 16.64 -23.40 1.34
C VAL A 728 15.81 -22.81 0.21
N TYR A 729 15.72 -23.55 -0.89
CA TYR A 729 14.88 -23.21 -2.04
C TYR A 729 13.62 -24.06 -2.02
N PHE A 730 12.49 -23.42 -2.29
CA PHE A 730 11.21 -24.08 -2.56
C PHE A 730 10.91 -23.83 -4.03
N VAL A 731 11.02 -24.89 -4.84
CA VAL A 731 10.73 -24.87 -6.28
C VAL A 731 9.32 -25.40 -6.50
N PHE A 732 8.52 -24.65 -7.23
CA PHE A 732 7.10 -24.89 -7.42
C PHE A 732 6.82 -25.62 -8.74
N ARG A 733 5.87 -26.56 -8.70
CA ARG A 733 5.31 -27.29 -9.84
C ARG A 733 3.80 -27.30 -9.71
N GLY A 734 3.12 -27.09 -10.82
CA GLY A 734 1.66 -26.92 -10.89
C GLY A 734 1.27 -25.45 -10.84
N THR A 735 -0.03 -25.19 -10.84
CA THR A 735 -0.62 -23.85 -10.73
C THR A 735 -1.87 -23.90 -9.85
N GLY A 736 -2.43 -22.74 -9.47
CA GLY A 736 -3.73 -22.68 -8.81
C GLY A 736 -3.75 -23.10 -7.34
N TYR A 737 -2.65 -22.86 -6.62
CA TYR A 737 -2.55 -23.08 -5.18
C TYR A 737 -1.82 -21.93 -4.48
N ASN A 738 -2.14 -21.74 -3.20
CA ASN A 738 -1.49 -20.78 -2.31
C ASN A 738 -0.66 -21.50 -1.24
N VAL A 739 0.40 -20.86 -0.79
CA VAL A 739 1.20 -21.33 0.34
C VAL A 739 1.25 -20.25 1.42
N ALA A 740 0.79 -20.56 2.62
CA ALA A 740 0.76 -19.61 3.73
C ALA A 740 1.98 -19.69 4.64
N SER A 741 2.51 -20.90 4.88
CA SER A 741 3.57 -21.12 5.86
C SER A 741 4.46 -22.32 5.55
N TRP A 742 5.71 -22.23 6.02
CA TRP A 742 6.66 -23.34 6.16
C TRP A 742 6.83 -23.75 7.62
N ALA A 743 6.92 -25.05 7.88
CA ALA A 743 7.27 -25.60 9.19
C ALA A 743 8.38 -26.64 9.05
N PHE A 744 9.46 -26.47 9.81
CA PHE A 744 10.59 -27.40 9.86
C PHE A 744 10.58 -28.14 11.19
N SER A 745 10.98 -29.42 11.19
CA SER A 745 10.95 -30.23 12.40
C SER A 745 12.14 -31.20 12.51
N GLU A 746 12.67 -31.30 13.73
CA GLU A 746 13.67 -32.30 14.14
C GLU A 746 13.04 -33.69 14.38
N LYS A 747 11.72 -33.83 14.17
CA LYS A 747 10.95 -35.06 14.39
C LYS A 747 10.34 -35.57 13.09
N THR A 748 10.16 -36.89 12.99
CA THR A 748 9.43 -37.53 11.89
C THR A 748 7.93 -37.19 11.90
N ASN A 749 7.37 -36.89 13.08
CA ASN A 749 6.00 -36.40 13.21
C ASN A 749 6.08 -34.96 13.74
N PRO A 750 5.87 -33.94 12.88
CA PRO A 750 5.92 -32.54 13.29
C PRO A 750 4.74 -32.18 14.19
N GLU A 751 4.94 -31.16 15.03
CA GLU A 751 3.86 -30.52 15.79
C GLU A 751 3.29 -29.40 14.92
N LEU A 752 2.06 -29.58 14.45
CA LEU A 752 1.37 -28.66 13.55
C LEU A 752 0.13 -28.09 14.24
N PRO A 753 -0.27 -26.83 13.97
CA PRO A 753 -1.43 -26.23 14.59
C PRO A 753 -2.70 -26.81 13.97
N ASP A 754 -3.76 -26.86 14.78
CA ASP A 754 -5.08 -27.23 14.29
C ASP A 754 -5.68 -26.07 13.47
N LEU A 755 -5.84 -26.30 12.17
CA LEU A 755 -6.40 -25.31 11.25
C LEU A 755 -7.94 -25.26 11.29
N SER A 756 -8.62 -26.14 12.04
CA SER A 756 -10.09 -26.21 12.13
C SER A 756 -10.75 -24.91 12.57
N ALA A 757 -10.02 -24.07 13.30
CA ALA A 757 -10.48 -22.78 13.79
C ALA A 757 -10.34 -21.64 12.76
N ARG A 758 -9.80 -21.90 11.56
CA ARG A 758 -9.80 -20.95 10.45
C ARG A 758 -11.13 -21.14 9.68
N PRO A 759 -12.12 -20.27 9.86
CA PRO A 759 -13.39 -20.43 9.16
C PRO A 759 -13.17 -20.26 7.65
N THR A 760 -14.03 -20.88 6.85
CA THR A 760 -14.27 -20.39 5.49
C THR A 760 -14.68 -18.93 5.65
N VAL A 761 -13.94 -18.02 5.00
CA VAL A 761 -14.38 -16.62 4.91
C VAL A 761 -15.80 -16.65 4.41
N GLU A 762 -16.75 -16.17 5.23
CA GLU A 762 -18.15 -16.16 4.82
C GLU A 762 -18.22 -15.44 3.47
N PRO A 763 -18.89 -16.02 2.46
CA PRO A 763 -19.04 -15.33 1.19
C PRO A 763 -19.62 -13.95 1.48
N VAL A 764 -19.10 -12.92 0.78
CA VAL A 764 -19.74 -11.60 0.80
C VAL A 764 -21.23 -11.85 0.58
N PRO A 765 -22.14 -11.41 1.47
CA PRO A 765 -23.55 -11.69 1.32
C PRO A 765 -24.00 -11.25 -0.06
N THR A 766 -24.16 -12.22 -0.96
CA THR A 766 -24.72 -11.96 -2.28
C THR A 766 -26.19 -11.66 -2.03
N MET A 767 -26.67 -10.51 -2.50
CA MET A 767 -28.10 -10.21 -2.46
C MET A 767 -28.84 -11.41 -3.04
N ASN A 768 -29.94 -11.80 -2.40
CA ASN A 768 -30.81 -12.85 -2.92
C ASN A 768 -31.08 -12.55 -4.40
N PRO A 769 -30.82 -13.48 -5.34
CA PRO A 769 -30.95 -13.21 -6.78
C PRO A 769 -32.38 -12.82 -7.20
N ASN A 770 -33.37 -13.05 -6.33
CA ASN A 770 -34.75 -12.60 -6.54
C ASN A 770 -34.99 -11.13 -6.16
N VAL A 771 -34.06 -10.48 -5.43
CA VAL A 771 -34.12 -9.06 -5.13
C VAL A 771 -33.60 -8.30 -6.35
N LYS A 772 -34.50 -7.53 -6.98
CA LYS A 772 -34.16 -6.72 -8.14
C LYS A 772 -33.35 -5.51 -7.70
N VAL A 773 -32.13 -5.39 -8.21
CA VAL A 773 -31.23 -4.25 -8.03
C VAL A 773 -30.59 -3.86 -9.35
N GLY A 774 -30.14 -2.62 -9.46
CA GLY A 774 -29.56 -2.09 -10.68
C GLY A 774 -30.61 -1.63 -11.70
N TRP A 775 -30.15 -1.42 -12.93
CA TRP A 775 -31.00 -1.02 -14.04
C TRP A 775 -31.94 -2.15 -14.46
N ASN A 776 -33.19 -1.81 -14.76
CA ASN A 776 -34.06 -2.66 -15.56
C ASN A 776 -33.61 -2.69 -17.04
N ALA A 777 -34.16 -3.60 -17.83
CA ALA A 777 -33.68 -3.92 -19.18
C ALA A 777 -33.67 -2.73 -20.16
N ASP A 778 -34.60 -1.80 -20.00
CA ASP A 778 -34.78 -0.59 -20.80
C ASP A 778 -34.17 0.67 -20.15
N LYS A 779 -33.47 0.52 -19.01
CA LYS A 779 -32.84 1.60 -18.24
C LYS A 779 -33.79 2.76 -17.88
N THR A 780 -35.06 2.44 -17.65
CA THR A 780 -36.08 3.39 -17.18
C THR A 780 -36.21 3.42 -15.68
N GLU A 781 -35.81 2.34 -15.00
CA GLU A 781 -35.83 2.22 -13.54
C GLU A 781 -34.48 1.72 -13.03
N TYR A 782 -34.00 2.33 -11.94
CA TYR A 782 -32.84 1.87 -11.22
C TYR A 782 -33.23 1.54 -9.79
N ALA A 783 -33.17 0.25 -9.43
CA ALA A 783 -33.38 -0.19 -8.06
C ALA A 783 -32.08 -0.06 -7.27
N VAL A 784 -32.04 0.87 -6.32
CA VAL A 784 -30.85 1.13 -5.49
C VAL A 784 -30.60 -0.08 -4.59
N PRO A 785 -29.41 -0.70 -4.64
CA PRO A 785 -29.10 -1.82 -3.77
C PRO A 785 -29.04 -1.34 -2.31
N ILE A 786 -29.84 -1.97 -1.44
CA ILE A 786 -29.86 -1.70 0.00
C ILE A 786 -28.69 -2.43 0.65
N THR A 787 -27.57 -1.73 0.75
CA THR A 787 -26.31 -2.20 1.34
C THR A 787 -25.89 -1.29 2.49
N GLU A 788 -24.92 -1.74 3.30
CA GLU A 788 -24.32 -0.86 4.32
C GLU A 788 -23.59 0.36 3.75
N GLU A 789 -23.19 0.31 2.47
CA GLU A 789 -22.53 1.42 1.79
C GLU A 789 -23.51 2.53 1.43
N ASN A 790 -24.73 2.14 1.01
CA ASN A 790 -25.73 3.10 0.54
C ASN A 790 -26.69 3.57 1.64
N ILE A 791 -26.76 2.88 2.79
CA ILE A 791 -27.62 3.26 3.92
C ILE A 791 -26.77 3.81 5.08
N VAL A 792 -26.76 5.13 5.25
CA VAL A 792 -25.88 5.85 6.19
C VAL A 792 -26.70 6.61 7.23
N ALA A 793 -26.56 6.25 8.51
CA ALA A 793 -27.26 6.90 9.62
C ALA A 793 -26.47 8.09 10.21
N GLU A 794 -27.18 9.11 10.71
CA GLU A 794 -26.65 10.30 11.38
C GLU A 794 -27.59 10.82 12.49
N GLY A 795 -27.12 11.74 13.33
CA GLY A 795 -27.95 12.48 14.29
C GLY A 795 -28.65 11.63 15.37
N GLY A 796 -28.15 10.42 15.65
CA GLY A 796 -28.74 9.48 16.62
C GLY A 796 -29.64 8.40 16.02
N ALA A 797 -29.81 8.36 14.69
CA ALA A 797 -30.43 7.23 14.01
C ALA A 797 -29.53 5.97 14.04
N VAL A 798 -30.16 4.80 13.97
CA VAL A 798 -29.53 3.51 13.78
C VAL A 798 -30.16 2.86 12.55
N ALA A 799 -29.32 2.33 11.65
CA ALA A 799 -29.78 1.57 10.49
C ALA A 799 -29.18 0.16 10.53
N GLU A 800 -30.03 -0.86 10.57
CA GLU A 800 -29.66 -2.27 10.45
C GLU A 800 -30.01 -2.74 9.03
N VAL A 801 -29.01 -3.14 8.26
CA VAL A 801 -29.20 -3.57 6.85
C VAL A 801 -29.20 -5.09 6.77
N ASP A 802 -30.27 -5.65 6.22
CA ASP A 802 -30.33 -7.03 5.78
C ASP A 802 -30.08 -7.04 4.26
N GLN A 803 -28.79 -7.12 3.92
CA GLN A 803 -28.34 -7.08 2.53
C GLN A 803 -28.83 -8.30 1.73
N TYR A 804 -28.98 -9.46 2.36
CA TYR A 804 -29.46 -10.66 1.66
C TYR A 804 -30.90 -10.46 1.17
N ASN A 805 -31.78 -9.93 2.02
CA ASN A 805 -33.17 -9.66 1.66
C ASN A 805 -33.37 -8.27 1.01
N GLY A 806 -32.33 -7.45 0.95
CA GLY A 806 -32.39 -6.09 0.41
C GLY A 806 -33.31 -5.18 1.20
N THR A 807 -33.25 -5.23 2.54
CA THR A 807 -34.08 -4.38 3.41
C THR A 807 -33.23 -3.65 4.45
N ALA A 808 -33.74 -2.54 5.00
CA ALA A 808 -33.07 -1.80 6.07
C ALA A 808 -34.06 -1.42 7.17
N SER A 809 -33.81 -1.85 8.40
CA SER A 809 -34.55 -1.42 9.59
C SER A 809 -33.92 -0.16 10.17
N LEU A 810 -34.68 0.94 10.15
CA LEU A 810 -34.24 2.25 10.60
C LEU A 810 -34.93 2.58 11.92
N VAL A 811 -34.13 2.85 12.95
CA VAL A 811 -34.60 3.24 14.28
C VAL A 811 -34.09 4.65 14.56
N TYR A 812 -34.99 5.57 14.88
CA TYR A 812 -34.67 6.97 15.08
C TYR A 812 -34.77 7.31 16.57
N ASN A 813 -33.66 7.81 17.12
CA ASN A 813 -33.53 8.24 18.51
C ASN A 813 -32.67 9.51 18.59
N GLY A 814 -32.86 10.35 19.62
CA GLY A 814 -32.00 11.53 19.84
C GLY A 814 -32.37 12.78 19.02
N GLN A 815 -31.45 13.73 18.94
CA GLN A 815 -31.73 15.07 18.42
C GLN A 815 -31.52 15.14 16.89
N TYR A 816 -32.63 15.34 16.15
CA TYR A 816 -32.69 15.38 14.67
C TYR A 816 -32.09 14.16 13.95
N PRO A 817 -32.52 12.93 14.28
CA PRO A 817 -31.98 11.72 13.70
C PRO A 817 -32.35 11.57 12.22
N GLY A 818 -31.43 11.03 11.42
CA GLY A 818 -31.61 10.87 9.98
C GLY A 818 -30.88 9.67 9.40
N VAL A 819 -31.39 9.12 8.30
CA VAL A 819 -30.75 8.08 7.51
C VAL A 819 -30.75 8.50 6.05
N TRP A 820 -29.56 8.52 5.44
CA TRP A 820 -29.36 8.74 4.02
C TRP A 820 -29.44 7.42 3.26
N VAL A 821 -30.17 7.44 2.15
CA VAL A 821 -30.04 6.50 1.05
C VAL A 821 -29.22 7.18 -0.04
N ASN A 822 -27.98 6.74 -0.18
CA ASN A 822 -27.04 7.25 -1.19
C ASN A 822 -27.21 6.50 -2.50
N LEU A 823 -27.05 7.22 -3.61
CA LEU A 823 -26.89 6.59 -4.91
C LEU A 823 -25.50 5.95 -5.00
N PRO A 824 -25.37 4.73 -5.56
CA PRO A 824 -24.07 4.11 -5.79
C PRO A 824 -23.17 4.98 -6.69
N ALA A 825 -21.87 5.01 -6.39
CA ALA A 825 -20.91 5.90 -7.04
C ALA A 825 -20.69 5.61 -8.54
N GLU A 826 -20.94 4.37 -8.96
CA GLU A 826 -20.88 3.93 -10.35
C GLU A 826 -22.01 4.50 -11.23
N ILE A 827 -23.04 5.10 -10.62
CA ILE A 827 -24.15 5.71 -11.34
C ILE A 827 -23.81 7.14 -11.73
N THR A 828 -23.21 7.27 -12.91
CA THR A 828 -22.86 8.56 -13.52
C THR A 828 -24.04 9.22 -14.25
N ASP A 829 -25.03 8.41 -14.65
CA ASP A 829 -26.32 8.80 -15.23
C ASP A 829 -27.40 8.81 -14.14
N ASN A 830 -27.57 9.97 -13.50
CA ASN A 830 -28.34 10.15 -12.27
C ASN A 830 -29.43 11.23 -12.37
N GLN A 831 -29.95 11.47 -13.57
CA GLN A 831 -31.16 12.26 -13.77
C GLN A 831 -32.37 11.33 -13.71
N PHE A 832 -33.18 11.50 -12.67
CA PHE A 832 -34.39 10.73 -12.41
C PHE A 832 -35.54 11.69 -12.14
N GLN A 833 -36.76 11.32 -12.52
CA GLN A 833 -37.95 12.13 -12.27
C GLN A 833 -38.56 11.82 -10.91
N THR A 834 -38.40 10.59 -10.43
CA THR A 834 -38.90 10.21 -9.11
C THR A 834 -37.94 9.28 -8.38
N VAL A 835 -38.01 9.34 -7.06
CA VAL A 835 -37.53 8.28 -6.18
C VAL A 835 -38.73 7.69 -5.44
N GLU A 836 -38.94 6.39 -5.59
CA GLU A 836 -39.94 5.62 -4.89
C GLU A 836 -39.28 4.84 -3.75
N ILE A 837 -39.83 4.96 -2.55
CA ILE A 837 -39.40 4.22 -1.38
C ILE A 837 -40.55 3.32 -0.97
N THR A 838 -40.37 2.01 -1.05
CA THR A 838 -41.27 1.02 -0.46
C THR A 838 -40.81 0.77 0.96
N TYR A 839 -41.71 0.92 1.94
CA TYR A 839 -41.38 0.83 3.34
C TYR A 839 -42.53 0.28 4.18
N GLU A 840 -42.22 -0.11 5.42
CA GLU A 840 -43.18 -0.41 6.47
C GLU A 840 -42.94 0.54 7.65
N ASN A 841 -43.90 1.41 7.92
CA ASN A 841 -43.85 2.34 9.05
C ASN A 841 -44.52 1.71 10.28
N GLN A 842 -43.74 1.50 11.34
CA GLN A 842 -44.16 0.92 12.62
C GLN A 842 -44.41 1.99 13.70
N ALA A 843 -44.33 3.27 13.34
CA ALA A 843 -44.63 4.44 14.17
C ALA A 843 -45.93 5.13 13.72
N THR A 844 -46.23 6.33 14.23
CA THR A 844 -47.41 7.09 13.82
C THR A 844 -47.14 7.86 12.52
N ASP A 845 -48.21 8.17 11.79
CA ASP A 845 -48.14 8.84 10.48
C ASP A 845 -47.39 10.19 10.50
N ALA A 846 -47.24 10.85 11.66
CA ALA A 846 -46.64 12.17 11.81
C ALA A 846 -45.14 12.18 12.17
N ASP A 847 -44.48 11.01 12.24
CA ASP A 847 -43.15 10.90 12.86
C ASP A 847 -41.96 11.13 11.91
N PHE A 848 -42.14 10.96 10.60
CA PHE A 848 -41.04 10.96 9.62
C PHE A 848 -41.17 12.01 8.51
N GLY A 849 -40.07 12.68 8.21
CA GLY A 849 -39.87 13.58 7.08
C GLY A 849 -38.85 13.03 6.08
N ALA A 850 -38.73 13.69 4.93
CA ALA A 850 -37.73 13.37 3.91
C ALA A 850 -37.11 14.63 3.32
N ALA A 851 -35.86 14.52 2.85
CA ALA A 851 -35.16 15.60 2.16
C ALA A 851 -34.31 15.04 1.01
N ILE A 852 -34.27 15.73 -0.11
CA ILE A 852 -33.51 15.36 -1.30
C ILE A 852 -32.22 16.18 -1.35
N ARG A 853 -31.13 15.57 -1.82
CA ARG A 853 -29.90 16.31 -2.15
C ARG A 853 -29.42 15.96 -3.54
N TYR A 854 -29.12 16.99 -4.33
CA TYR A 854 -28.51 16.87 -5.65
C TYR A 854 -26.99 17.11 -5.55
N ALA A 855 -26.24 16.63 -6.54
CA ALA A 855 -24.78 16.70 -6.55
C ALA A 855 -24.22 18.14 -6.44
N THR A 856 -24.99 19.13 -6.90
CA THR A 856 -24.61 20.55 -6.89
C THR A 856 -25.25 21.35 -5.74
N SER A 857 -26.07 20.72 -4.90
CA SER A 857 -26.80 21.39 -3.82
C SER A 857 -25.85 21.82 -2.68
N LYS A 858 -26.02 23.05 -2.18
CA LYS A 858 -25.33 23.55 -0.97
C LYS A 858 -26.00 23.12 0.35
N GLY A 859 -27.18 22.51 0.28
CA GLY A 859 -27.99 22.08 1.42
C GLY A 859 -29.08 21.10 1.00
N ASP A 860 -30.00 20.79 1.91
CA ASP A 860 -31.16 19.93 1.64
C ASP A 860 -32.22 20.67 0.81
N GLU A 861 -32.74 19.99 -0.20
CA GLU A 861 -33.79 20.46 -1.10
C GLU A 861 -35.02 19.53 -1.01
N GLY A 862 -36.16 19.95 -1.59
CA GLY A 862 -37.35 19.09 -1.66
C GLY A 862 -37.84 18.56 -0.31
N ILE A 863 -37.68 19.35 0.76
CA ILE A 863 -37.92 18.91 2.14
C ILE A 863 -39.42 18.73 2.40
N VAL A 864 -39.80 17.56 2.90
CA VAL A 864 -41.14 17.23 3.38
C VAL A 864 -41.06 16.93 4.87
N TRP A 865 -41.69 17.78 5.69
CA TRP A 865 -41.57 17.69 7.16
C TRP A 865 -42.52 16.64 7.77
N PRO A 866 -42.17 16.05 8.93
CA PRO A 866 -42.96 14.99 9.59
C PRO A 866 -44.45 15.26 9.75
N GLY A 867 -44.84 16.51 10.04
CA GLY A 867 -46.26 16.91 10.20
C GLY A 867 -47.11 16.91 8.93
N SER A 868 -46.50 16.71 7.75
CA SER A 868 -47.21 16.53 6.48
C SER A 868 -47.38 15.06 6.07
N SER A 869 -46.92 14.14 6.91
CA SER A 869 -46.97 12.68 6.74
C SER A 869 -46.55 12.18 5.35
N PRO A 870 -45.27 12.29 4.97
CA PRO A 870 -44.79 11.61 3.79
C PRO A 870 -44.87 10.09 3.93
N PHE A 871 -44.74 9.55 5.15
CA PHE A 871 -44.69 8.11 5.41
C PHE A 871 -45.90 7.62 6.23
N ALA A 872 -46.97 7.19 5.57
CA ALA A 872 -48.14 6.57 6.21
C ALA A 872 -47.80 5.24 6.91
N SER A 873 -48.53 4.90 7.97
CA SER A 873 -48.44 3.65 8.73
C SER A 873 -48.74 2.41 7.88
N GLY A 874 -48.11 1.29 8.26
CA GLY A 874 -48.20 0.04 7.52
C GLY A 874 -47.26 -0.03 6.32
N GLU A 875 -47.42 -1.06 5.50
CA GLU A 875 -46.61 -1.30 4.31
C GLU A 875 -47.16 -0.57 3.09
N THR A 876 -46.38 0.35 2.52
CA THR A 876 -46.79 1.17 1.38
C THR A 876 -45.58 1.70 0.61
N THR A 877 -45.82 2.37 -0.52
CA THR A 877 -44.79 3.01 -1.35
C THR A 877 -45.01 4.52 -1.39
N LYS A 878 -43.95 5.28 -1.10
CA LYS A 878 -43.94 6.74 -1.22
C LYS A 878 -43.11 7.17 -2.40
N THR A 879 -43.72 7.96 -3.29
CA THR A 879 -43.04 8.61 -4.41
C THR A 879 -42.67 10.04 -4.05
N PHE A 880 -41.42 10.42 -4.30
CA PHE A 880 -40.95 11.80 -4.25
C PHE A 880 -40.57 12.25 -5.66
N THR A 881 -41.09 13.41 -6.08
CA THR A 881 -40.68 14.03 -7.34
C THR A 881 -39.30 14.64 -7.21
N LEU A 882 -38.46 14.38 -8.20
CA LEU A 882 -37.10 14.90 -8.33
C LEU A 882 -37.07 15.97 -9.42
N ASP A 883 -36.14 16.91 -9.28
CA ASP A 883 -35.80 17.88 -10.30
C ASP A 883 -34.90 17.20 -11.33
N PHE A 884 -35.50 16.79 -12.45
CA PHE A 884 -34.81 16.09 -13.53
C PHE A 884 -33.67 16.91 -14.17
N THR A 885 -33.64 18.24 -13.97
CA THR A 885 -32.55 19.09 -14.46
C THR A 885 -31.29 18.97 -13.60
N LYS A 886 -31.38 18.36 -12.42
CA LYS A 886 -30.29 18.18 -11.47
C LYS A 886 -29.91 16.72 -11.31
N LYS A 887 -28.63 16.49 -11.08
CA LYS A 887 -28.07 15.17 -10.79
C LYS A 887 -28.46 14.73 -9.39
N PHE A 888 -29.35 13.74 -9.25
CA PHE A 888 -29.75 13.19 -7.96
C PHE A 888 -28.53 12.53 -7.28
N ALA A 889 -28.33 12.81 -6.00
CA ALA A 889 -27.23 12.23 -5.24
C ALA A 889 -27.73 11.30 -4.14
N LYS A 890 -28.67 11.77 -3.31
CA LYS A 890 -29.16 11.02 -2.15
C LYS A 890 -30.48 11.56 -1.63
N ILE A 891 -31.20 10.73 -0.88
CA ILE A 891 -32.41 11.10 -0.14
C ILE A 891 -32.23 10.77 1.35
N LYS A 892 -32.58 11.72 2.23
CA LYS A 892 -32.62 11.56 3.68
C LYS A 892 -34.03 11.23 4.11
N ILE A 893 -34.17 10.26 4.99
CA ILE A 893 -35.36 10.06 5.83
C ILE A 893 -34.98 10.51 7.23
N PHE A 894 -35.77 11.35 7.87
CA PHE A 894 -35.47 11.90 9.19
C PHE A 894 -36.71 11.95 10.07
N ALA A 895 -36.53 12.10 11.37
CA ALA A 895 -37.64 12.24 12.30
C ALA A 895 -37.62 13.61 13.02
N ALA A 896 -38.73 13.94 13.68
CA ALA A 896 -38.81 15.10 14.56
C ALA A 896 -37.79 15.02 15.71
N GLU A 897 -37.58 16.11 16.46
CA GLU A 897 -36.61 16.13 17.55
C GLU A 897 -36.97 15.16 18.69
N ASN A 898 -36.03 14.30 19.08
CA ASN A 898 -36.16 13.32 20.17
C ASN A 898 -37.39 12.39 20.04
N PRO A 899 -37.54 11.68 18.91
CA PRO A 899 -38.60 10.70 18.77
C PRO A 899 -38.33 9.51 19.70
N LYS A 900 -39.37 8.79 20.13
CA LYS A 900 -39.22 7.60 20.98
C LYS A 900 -39.39 6.35 20.12
N ASP A 901 -38.30 5.64 19.87
CA ASP A 901 -38.27 4.34 19.19
C ASP A 901 -39.05 4.32 17.86
N ALA A 902 -39.08 5.45 17.15
CA ALA A 902 -39.76 5.54 15.86
C ALA A 902 -39.01 4.65 14.86
N LYS A 903 -39.72 3.67 14.27
CA LYS A 903 -39.12 2.66 13.40
C LYS A 903 -39.75 2.63 12.02
N LEU A 904 -38.89 2.63 11.00
CA LEU A 904 -39.23 2.53 9.59
C LEU A 904 -38.40 1.42 8.95
N ILE A 905 -39.01 0.50 8.22
CA ILE A 905 -38.29 -0.55 7.50
C ILE A 905 -38.36 -0.23 6.01
N ILE A 906 -37.23 0.06 5.36
CA ILE A 906 -37.16 0.18 3.90
C ILE A 906 -37.08 -1.21 3.27
N LYS A 907 -37.93 -1.49 2.29
CA LYS A 907 -37.97 -2.74 1.53
C LYS A 907 -37.50 -2.59 0.08
N ALA A 908 -37.60 -1.39 -0.50
CA ALA A 908 -37.05 -1.09 -1.81
C ALA A 908 -36.86 0.43 -1.99
N VAL A 909 -35.87 0.81 -2.79
CA VAL A 909 -35.73 2.19 -3.28
C VAL A 909 -35.53 2.11 -4.79
N VAL A 910 -36.46 2.69 -5.54
CA VAL A 910 -36.48 2.64 -7.01
C VAL A 910 -36.51 4.04 -7.56
N LEU A 911 -35.54 4.37 -8.39
CA LEU A 911 -35.49 5.61 -9.13
C LEU A 911 -36.13 5.38 -10.49
N LYS A 912 -37.05 6.24 -10.93
CA LYS A 912 -37.80 6.03 -12.17
C LYS A 912 -37.73 7.20 -13.15
N ARG A 913 -37.94 6.82 -14.42
CA ARG A 913 -38.19 7.64 -15.60
C ARG A 913 -39.61 7.33 -16.11
N GLU A 914 -40.30 8.26 -16.76
CA GLU A 914 -41.67 7.99 -17.26
C GLU A 914 -41.68 6.94 -18.40
N ALA A 915 -42.78 6.18 -18.50
CA ALA A 915 -43.03 5.30 -19.64
C ALA A 915 -43.22 6.14 -20.92
N GLY A 916 -42.24 6.09 -21.82
CA GLY A 916 -42.19 6.94 -23.01
C GLY A 916 -41.37 8.23 -22.83
N ALA A 917 -40.90 8.53 -21.61
CA ALA A 917 -39.73 9.39 -21.47
C ALA A 917 -38.54 8.59 -21.96
N THR A 918 -38.03 8.98 -23.12
CA THR A 918 -36.68 8.59 -23.51
C THR A 918 -35.76 8.91 -22.34
N ALA A 919 -34.80 8.04 -22.04
CA ALA A 919 -33.64 8.42 -21.24
C ALA A 919 -33.15 9.82 -21.69
N PRO A 920 -32.33 10.55 -20.92
CA PRO A 920 -31.26 11.26 -21.61
C PRO A 920 -30.53 10.17 -22.39
N THR A 921 -30.98 9.96 -23.61
CA THR A 921 -30.26 9.28 -24.64
C THR A 921 -28.97 10.08 -24.63
N ALA A 922 -27.81 9.40 -24.58
CA ALA A 922 -26.74 9.89 -25.44
C ALA A 922 -27.47 10.23 -26.74
N THR A 923 -27.59 11.54 -27.03
CA THR A 923 -28.62 12.14 -27.88
C THR A 923 -28.98 11.17 -28.98
N PRO A 924 -30.26 10.89 -29.29
CA PRO A 924 -30.56 10.00 -30.39
C PRO A 924 -29.76 10.51 -31.57
N LYS A 925 -28.80 9.70 -32.05
CA LYS A 925 -27.90 10.09 -33.12
C LYS A 925 -28.83 10.64 -34.20
N PRO A 926 -28.73 11.92 -34.59
CA PRO A 926 -29.65 12.46 -35.57
C PRO A 926 -29.60 11.55 -36.79
N THR A 927 -30.74 11.33 -37.44
CA THR A 927 -30.80 10.45 -38.61
C THR A 927 -29.64 10.80 -39.54
N ALA A 928 -28.69 9.87 -39.69
CA ALA A 928 -27.47 10.16 -40.42
C ALA A 928 -27.89 10.66 -41.81
N LEU A 929 -27.41 11.84 -42.19
CA LEU A 929 -27.54 12.28 -43.57
C LEU A 929 -26.88 11.22 -44.47
N PRO A 930 -27.44 10.95 -45.67
CA PRO A 930 -26.80 10.05 -46.62
C PRO A 930 -25.36 10.51 -46.85
N THR A 931 -24.39 9.67 -46.52
CA THR A 931 -22.99 9.97 -46.82
C THR A 931 -22.77 9.81 -48.31
N THR A 932 -22.03 10.74 -48.90
CA THR A 932 -21.61 10.58 -50.29
C THR A 932 -20.56 9.46 -50.38
N ALA A 933 -20.30 8.91 -51.57
CA ALA A 933 -19.28 7.88 -51.72
C ALA A 933 -17.91 8.39 -51.22
N PRO A 934 -17.00 7.50 -50.76
CA PRO A 934 -15.61 7.87 -50.53
C PRO A 934 -15.01 8.46 -51.81
N ILE A 935 -14.16 9.47 -51.66
CA ILE A 935 -13.45 10.08 -52.78
C ILE A 935 -12.02 9.55 -52.80
N GLU A 936 -11.51 9.30 -54.00
CA GLU A 936 -10.11 8.91 -54.17
C GLU A 936 -9.23 10.15 -53.96
N VAL A 937 -8.40 10.12 -52.91
CA VAL A 937 -7.49 11.23 -52.56
C VAL A 937 -6.05 10.78 -52.61
N THR A 938 -5.20 11.61 -53.22
CA THR A 938 -3.74 11.47 -53.18
C THR A 938 -3.20 12.51 -52.22
N TYR A 939 -2.57 12.07 -51.13
CA TYR A 939 -2.00 12.98 -50.12
C TYR A 939 -0.69 13.60 -50.63
N GLY A 940 -0.40 14.82 -50.16
CA GLY A 940 0.76 15.59 -50.57
C GLY A 940 0.44 16.64 -51.64
N TRP A 941 1.50 17.22 -52.22
CA TRP A 941 1.41 18.21 -53.29
C TRP A 941 0.87 17.58 -54.58
N ASN A 942 0.04 18.33 -55.30
CA ASN A 942 -0.27 18.02 -56.70
C ASN A 942 0.95 18.27 -57.60
N ALA A 943 0.90 17.78 -58.85
CA ALA A 943 2.04 17.84 -59.77
C ALA A 943 2.55 19.26 -60.05
N ASP A 944 1.68 20.27 -59.93
CA ASP A 944 2.01 21.67 -60.17
C ASP A 944 2.41 22.43 -58.89
N GLU A 945 2.47 21.75 -57.73
CA GLU A 945 2.74 22.31 -56.39
C GLU A 945 1.87 23.53 -56.02
N THR A 946 0.64 23.54 -56.50
CA THR A 946 -0.35 24.60 -56.26
C THR A 946 -1.33 24.24 -55.16
N GLU A 947 -1.53 22.94 -54.92
CA GLU A 947 -2.44 22.42 -53.91
C GLU A 947 -1.77 21.29 -53.12
N TYR A 948 -1.92 21.32 -51.79
CA TYR A 948 -1.45 20.25 -50.90
C TYR A 948 -2.64 19.56 -50.25
N THR A 949 -2.80 18.27 -50.47
CA THR A 949 -3.84 17.47 -49.80
C THR A 949 -3.27 16.92 -48.49
N LEU A 950 -3.80 17.39 -47.36
CA LEU A 950 -3.37 17.00 -46.02
C LEU A 950 -3.71 15.52 -45.74
N PRO A 951 -2.74 14.69 -45.33
CA PRO A 951 -3.01 13.34 -44.82
C PRO A 951 -3.99 13.40 -43.65
N LEU A 952 -5.03 12.57 -43.64
CA LEU A 952 -5.92 12.44 -42.48
C LEU A 952 -5.39 11.31 -41.59
N THR A 953 -4.79 11.67 -40.46
CA THR A 953 -4.13 10.79 -39.49
C THR A 953 -4.44 11.28 -38.08
N GLU A 954 -4.16 10.47 -37.06
CA GLU A 954 -4.35 10.88 -35.66
C GLU A 954 -3.46 12.07 -35.26
N GLU A 955 -2.33 12.29 -35.95
CA GLU A 955 -1.45 13.44 -35.72
C GLU A 955 -1.98 14.72 -36.38
N THR A 956 -2.57 14.61 -37.57
CA THR A 956 -3.06 15.76 -38.35
C THR A 956 -4.48 16.16 -38.02
N VAL A 957 -5.28 15.29 -37.39
CA VAL A 957 -6.64 15.57 -36.92
C VAL A 957 -6.70 15.40 -35.40
N GLY A 958 -6.46 16.50 -34.68
CA GLY A 958 -6.38 16.53 -33.22
C GLY A 958 -7.74 16.69 -32.53
N LYS A 959 -7.91 15.95 -31.43
CA LYS A 959 -9.05 16.07 -30.52
C LYS A 959 -8.95 17.34 -29.66
N GLY A 960 -10.07 18.03 -29.51
CA GLY A 960 -10.23 19.14 -28.58
C GLY A 960 -11.26 18.83 -27.49
N ASN A 961 -11.87 19.87 -26.90
CA ASN A 961 -12.81 19.68 -25.79
C ASN A 961 -14.15 19.08 -26.28
N GLY A 962 -14.76 18.18 -25.50
CA GLY A 962 -16.07 17.58 -25.80
C GLY A 962 -16.19 16.97 -27.21
N THR A 963 -15.13 16.31 -27.68
CA THR A 963 -15.01 15.79 -29.06
C THR A 963 -14.33 14.43 -29.06
N GLU A 964 -14.79 13.51 -29.91
CA GLU A 964 -14.09 12.29 -30.32
C GLU A 964 -13.66 12.36 -31.79
N VAL A 965 -12.48 11.84 -32.09
CA VAL A 965 -11.94 11.76 -33.46
C VAL A 965 -11.61 10.30 -33.76
N SER A 966 -12.06 9.81 -34.91
CA SER A 966 -11.74 8.48 -35.41
C SER A 966 -11.28 8.58 -36.86
N VAL A 967 -10.09 8.07 -37.16
CA VAL A 967 -9.51 8.09 -38.51
C VAL A 967 -9.60 6.70 -39.12
N ASP A 968 -10.16 6.60 -40.33
CA ASP A 968 -10.12 5.39 -41.14
C ASP A 968 -9.08 5.57 -42.25
N THR A 969 -7.93 4.94 -42.05
CA THR A 969 -6.78 5.02 -42.96
C THR A 969 -7.03 4.30 -44.29
N ASN A 970 -7.90 3.29 -44.31
CA ASN A 970 -8.26 2.58 -45.54
C ASN A 970 -9.26 3.39 -46.37
N ALA A 971 -10.25 4.01 -45.72
CA ALA A 971 -11.22 4.89 -46.37
C ALA A 971 -10.69 6.31 -46.63
N LYS A 972 -9.53 6.67 -46.04
CA LYS A 972 -8.91 8.01 -46.08
C LYS A 972 -9.85 9.10 -45.57
N THR A 973 -10.61 8.81 -44.52
CA THR A 973 -11.55 9.75 -43.90
C THR A 973 -11.26 9.94 -42.42
N ALA A 974 -11.67 11.08 -41.86
CA ALA A 974 -11.66 11.33 -40.43
C ALA A 974 -13.09 11.68 -39.97
N THR A 975 -13.61 10.91 -39.03
CA THR A 975 -14.91 11.15 -38.42
C THR A 975 -14.71 11.88 -37.10
N ILE A 976 -15.31 13.06 -36.98
CA ILE A 976 -15.30 13.90 -35.79
C ILE A 976 -16.70 13.86 -35.20
N THR A 977 -16.84 13.43 -33.96
CA THR A 977 -18.12 13.36 -33.22
C THR A 977 -18.03 14.22 -31.99
N TYR A 978 -19.07 15.00 -31.69
CA TYR A 978 -19.07 15.95 -30.59
C TYR A 978 -19.98 15.50 -29.43
N ASP A 979 -19.46 15.57 -28.20
CA ASP A 979 -20.09 15.12 -26.96
C ASP A 979 -19.95 16.15 -25.82
N GLY A 980 -20.58 17.31 -25.97
CA GLY A 980 -20.72 18.25 -24.86
C GLY A 980 -20.93 19.71 -25.26
N ALA A 981 -20.81 20.60 -24.28
CA ALA A 981 -20.98 22.03 -24.48
C ALA A 981 -19.71 22.67 -25.08
N TYR A 982 -19.85 23.24 -26.29
CA TYR A 982 -18.80 23.94 -27.05
C TYR A 982 -17.65 23.04 -27.53
N PRO A 983 -17.97 22.03 -28.36
CA PRO A 983 -17.00 21.05 -28.82
C PRO A 983 -16.03 21.62 -29.86
N ASP A 984 -14.78 21.17 -29.88
CA ASP A 984 -13.79 21.54 -30.90
C ASP A 984 -12.81 20.44 -31.35
N ALA A 985 -12.36 20.56 -32.60
CA ALA A 985 -11.36 19.72 -33.23
C ALA A 985 -10.35 20.56 -34.03
N PHE A 986 -9.15 20.02 -34.23
CA PHE A 986 -8.05 20.73 -34.87
C PHE A 986 -7.49 19.96 -36.07
N LEU A 987 -7.19 20.68 -37.14
CA LEU A 987 -6.36 20.21 -38.26
C LEU A 987 -4.96 20.78 -38.07
N ASN A 988 -4.01 19.92 -37.74
CA ASN A 988 -2.63 20.29 -37.47
C ASN A 988 -1.83 20.27 -38.77
N MET A 989 -1.10 21.36 -39.04
CA MET A 989 -0.23 21.42 -40.22
C MET A 989 1.07 20.63 -39.96
N PRO A 990 1.45 19.72 -40.86
CA PRO A 990 2.73 19.00 -40.79
C PRO A 990 3.93 19.95 -40.73
N GLY A 991 4.99 19.53 -40.05
CA GLY A 991 6.17 20.36 -39.81
C GLY A 991 6.91 20.81 -41.07
N ASP A 992 6.82 20.05 -42.16
CA ASP A 992 7.37 20.36 -43.48
C ASP A 992 6.59 21.45 -44.24
N LEU A 993 5.40 21.83 -43.76
CA LEU A 993 4.63 22.97 -44.30
C LEU A 993 4.84 24.27 -43.51
N SER A 994 5.75 24.28 -42.53
CA SER A 994 5.92 25.38 -41.55
C SER A 994 6.24 26.75 -42.13
N ASP A 995 6.82 26.82 -43.34
CA ASP A 995 7.14 28.07 -44.07
C ASP A 995 6.27 28.28 -45.33
N THR A 996 5.17 27.52 -45.47
CA THR A 996 4.28 27.62 -46.63
C THR A 996 3.06 28.49 -46.33
N LYS A 997 2.86 29.50 -47.17
CA LYS A 997 1.69 30.38 -47.13
C LYS A 997 0.61 29.83 -48.03
N PHE A 998 -0.61 29.81 -47.51
CA PHE A 998 -1.77 29.30 -48.22
C PHE A 998 -2.80 30.42 -48.38
N SER A 999 -3.38 30.52 -49.57
CA SER A 999 -4.43 31.46 -49.90
C SER A 999 -5.80 30.99 -49.42
N SER A 1000 -6.04 29.69 -49.37
CA SER A 1000 -7.28 29.10 -48.82
C SER A 1000 -7.09 27.65 -48.36
N ILE A 1001 -8.05 27.19 -47.55
CA ILE A 1001 -8.22 25.78 -47.18
C ILE A 1001 -9.58 25.29 -47.65
N ILE A 1002 -9.60 24.19 -48.38
CA ILE A 1002 -10.79 23.51 -48.85
C ILE A 1002 -11.02 22.30 -47.96
N ILE A 1003 -12.21 22.18 -47.40
CA ILE A 1003 -12.62 21.01 -46.62
C ILE A 1003 -13.76 20.34 -47.36
N LYS A 1004 -13.54 19.10 -47.80
CA LYS A 1004 -14.60 18.23 -48.34
C LYS A 1004 -15.14 17.38 -47.21
N TYR A 1005 -16.44 17.42 -46.98
CA TYR A 1005 -17.06 16.83 -45.81
C TYR A 1005 -18.46 16.29 -46.08
N ASP A 1006 -18.89 15.34 -45.26
CA ASP A 1006 -20.31 15.08 -45.04
C ASP A 1006 -20.65 15.48 -43.60
N ARG A 1007 -21.75 16.21 -43.42
CA ARG A 1007 -22.30 16.44 -42.10
C ARG A 1007 -23.11 15.23 -41.67
N LEU A 1008 -23.04 14.89 -40.40
CA LEU A 1008 -23.85 13.79 -39.88
C LEU A 1008 -25.32 14.20 -39.68
N THR A 1009 -25.62 15.50 -39.59
CA THR A 1009 -26.96 16.02 -39.25
C THR A 1009 -27.27 17.38 -39.89
N GLU A 1010 -28.54 17.67 -40.19
CA GLU A 1010 -29.00 18.95 -40.80
C GLU A 1010 -29.04 20.13 -39.82
N LYS A 1011 -29.21 19.87 -38.51
CA LYS A 1011 -29.47 20.90 -37.50
C LYS A 1011 -28.21 21.51 -36.88
N ASP A 1012 -27.05 20.89 -37.09
CA ASP A 1012 -25.80 21.38 -36.52
C ASP A 1012 -25.36 22.72 -37.12
N SER A 1013 -24.60 23.47 -36.34
CA SER A 1013 -23.94 24.68 -36.82
C SER A 1013 -22.48 24.62 -36.42
N PHE A 1014 -21.61 24.94 -37.37
CA PHE A 1014 -20.18 24.85 -37.16
C PHE A 1014 -19.50 26.12 -37.61
N GLY A 1015 -18.54 26.51 -36.77
CA GLY A 1015 -17.63 27.61 -36.98
C GLY A 1015 -16.22 27.10 -37.25
N TYR A 1016 -15.37 28.04 -37.61
CA TYR A 1016 -13.94 27.77 -37.77
C TYR A 1016 -13.10 28.93 -37.23
N ALA A 1017 -11.83 28.63 -36.97
CA ALA A 1017 -10.80 29.61 -36.71
C ALA A 1017 -9.47 29.12 -37.27
N SER A 1018 -8.54 30.05 -37.51
CA SER A 1018 -7.18 29.76 -37.92
C SER A 1018 -6.20 30.17 -36.83
N ARG A 1019 -5.08 29.47 -36.73
CA ARG A 1019 -3.91 29.84 -35.92
C ARG A 1019 -2.69 29.86 -36.82
N TYR A 1020 -1.89 30.91 -36.71
CA TYR A 1020 -0.68 31.09 -37.50
C TYR A 1020 0.56 30.91 -36.60
N THR A 1021 1.70 30.62 -37.20
CA THR A 1021 2.96 30.32 -36.49
C THR A 1021 3.45 31.48 -35.60
N ASP A 1022 3.13 32.71 -35.97
CA ASP A 1022 3.44 33.95 -35.22
C ASP A 1022 2.59 34.13 -33.95
N ASN A 1023 1.50 33.38 -33.80
CA ASN A 1023 0.63 33.41 -32.63
C ASN A 1023 -0.14 32.08 -32.44
N LYS A 1024 0.57 31.04 -32.01
CA LYS A 1024 0.09 29.64 -31.94
C LYS A 1024 -1.05 29.35 -30.96
N SER A 1025 -1.35 30.27 -30.04
CA SER A 1025 -2.37 30.07 -28.99
C SER A 1025 -3.63 30.93 -29.16
N THR A 1026 -3.68 31.76 -30.20
CA THR A 1026 -4.79 32.71 -30.40
C THR A 1026 -5.57 32.37 -31.66
N ASP A 1027 -6.88 32.14 -31.50
CA ASP A 1027 -7.79 31.93 -32.62
C ASP A 1027 -8.00 33.26 -33.37
N VAL A 1028 -7.77 33.27 -34.68
CA VAL A 1028 -8.02 34.41 -35.59
C VAL A 1028 -8.84 33.95 -36.79
N ASN A 1029 -9.35 34.90 -37.60
CA ASN A 1029 -10.28 34.61 -38.71
C ASN A 1029 -11.49 33.78 -38.23
N ILE A 1030 -11.99 34.09 -37.04
CA ILE A 1030 -13.05 33.32 -36.38
C ILE A 1030 -14.38 33.58 -37.07
N LYS A 1031 -15.00 32.52 -37.57
CA LYS A 1031 -16.41 32.52 -37.96
C LYS A 1031 -17.18 31.63 -37.00
N TRP A 1032 -18.01 32.25 -36.16
CA TRP A 1032 -18.75 31.54 -35.11
C TRP A 1032 -19.81 30.59 -35.67
N ALA A 1033 -20.06 29.49 -34.93
CA ALA A 1033 -21.14 28.55 -35.19
C ALA A 1033 -22.51 29.21 -34.91
N THR A 1034 -23.21 29.61 -35.98
CA THR A 1034 -24.58 30.15 -35.93
C THR A 1034 -25.53 29.24 -36.71
N VAL A 1035 -26.84 29.40 -36.55
CA VAL A 1035 -27.88 28.52 -37.15
C VAL A 1035 -27.78 28.38 -38.69
N SER A 1036 -27.04 29.29 -39.36
CA SER A 1036 -26.69 29.26 -40.79
C SER A 1036 -25.18 29.10 -40.99
N GLY A 1037 -24.53 28.22 -40.22
CA GLY A 1037 -23.08 28.19 -39.97
C GLY A 1037 -22.22 28.09 -41.23
N ALA A 1038 -20.89 28.18 -41.06
CA ALA A 1038 -19.96 28.21 -42.20
C ALA A 1038 -19.96 26.94 -43.05
N PHE A 1039 -20.45 25.83 -42.48
CA PHE A 1039 -20.56 24.52 -43.11
C PHE A 1039 -22.05 24.17 -43.28
N ALA A 1040 -22.56 24.27 -44.50
CA ALA A 1040 -23.97 23.98 -44.81
C ALA A 1040 -24.20 22.45 -44.90
N PRO A 1041 -25.37 21.95 -44.45
CA PRO A 1041 -25.71 20.52 -44.46
C PRO A 1041 -25.83 19.92 -45.87
N ASP A 1042 -26.31 20.70 -46.85
CA ASP A 1042 -26.45 20.25 -48.24
C ASP A 1042 -25.18 20.46 -49.09
N ALA A 1043 -24.13 21.04 -48.50
CA ALA A 1043 -22.85 21.25 -49.16
C ALA A 1043 -21.85 20.17 -48.75
N HIS A 1044 -21.12 19.62 -49.72
CA HIS A 1044 -20.09 18.60 -49.48
C HIS A 1044 -18.66 19.14 -49.56
N GLU A 1045 -18.52 20.45 -49.76
CA GLU A 1045 -17.24 21.15 -49.83
C GLU A 1045 -17.41 22.61 -49.40
N VAL A 1046 -16.41 23.15 -48.72
CA VAL A 1046 -16.29 24.59 -48.45
C VAL A 1046 -14.86 25.05 -48.65
N GLU A 1047 -14.68 26.17 -49.36
CA GLU A 1047 -13.39 26.86 -49.48
C GLU A 1047 -13.36 28.06 -48.52
N ILE A 1048 -12.36 28.09 -47.65
CA ILE A 1048 -12.22 29.07 -46.59
C ILE A 1048 -10.95 29.90 -46.86
N PRO A 1049 -11.07 31.22 -47.04
CA PRO A 1049 -9.90 32.07 -47.29
C PRO A 1049 -9.00 32.13 -46.06
N LEU A 1050 -7.70 32.08 -46.28
CA LEU A 1050 -6.66 32.22 -45.26
C LEU A 1050 -5.90 33.54 -45.47
N ASP A 1051 -5.23 34.01 -44.42
CA ASP A 1051 -4.25 35.08 -44.55
C ASP A 1051 -3.01 34.57 -45.30
N LYS A 1052 -2.98 34.81 -46.62
CA LYS A 1052 -1.88 34.45 -47.52
C LYS A 1052 -0.52 35.08 -47.17
N THR A 1053 -0.47 35.96 -46.18
CA THR A 1053 0.80 36.57 -45.73
C THR A 1053 1.44 35.83 -44.57
N LYS A 1054 0.74 34.87 -43.95
CA LYS A 1054 1.15 34.15 -42.75
C LYS A 1054 1.15 32.64 -42.93
N ASP A 1055 1.98 31.95 -42.15
CA ASP A 1055 2.13 30.50 -42.21
C ASP A 1055 1.13 29.82 -41.28
N LEU A 1056 0.24 29.02 -41.85
CA LEU A 1056 -0.82 28.36 -41.09
C LEU A 1056 -0.21 27.29 -40.18
N TYR A 1057 -0.53 27.35 -38.90
CA TYR A 1057 -0.07 26.39 -37.90
C TYR A 1057 -1.16 25.36 -37.57
N GLN A 1058 -2.39 25.81 -37.38
CA GLN A 1058 -3.52 24.96 -37.01
C GLN A 1058 -4.83 25.55 -37.54
N PHE A 1059 -5.75 24.70 -37.98
CA PHE A 1059 -7.10 25.12 -38.36
C PHE A 1059 -8.12 24.46 -37.44
N LYS A 1060 -8.95 25.24 -36.76
CA LYS A 1060 -9.90 24.78 -35.75
C LYS A 1060 -11.30 24.73 -36.34
N ILE A 1061 -12.03 23.65 -36.08
CA ILE A 1061 -13.47 23.52 -36.35
C ILE A 1061 -14.18 23.36 -35.01
N PHE A 1062 -15.26 24.09 -34.77
CA PHE A 1062 -15.96 24.07 -33.47
C PHE A 1062 -17.47 24.24 -33.60
N GLY A 1063 -18.22 23.70 -32.63
CA GLY A 1063 -19.69 23.74 -32.58
C GLY A 1063 -20.23 24.65 -31.46
N ASN A 1064 -21.54 24.91 -31.49
CA ASN A 1064 -22.25 25.60 -30.40
C ASN A 1064 -23.23 24.63 -29.73
N ALA A 1065 -22.94 24.27 -28.47
CA ALA A 1065 -23.74 23.42 -27.59
C ALA A 1065 -24.62 22.39 -28.32
N CYS A 1066 -24.01 21.29 -28.75
CA CYS A 1066 -24.69 20.23 -29.49
C CYS A 1066 -24.24 18.87 -28.99
N ASP A 1067 -25.16 18.15 -28.35
CA ASP A 1067 -24.97 16.75 -28.05
C ASP A 1067 -25.20 15.94 -29.34
N SER A 1068 -24.22 15.14 -29.77
CA SER A 1068 -24.27 14.22 -30.94
C SER A 1068 -24.27 14.86 -32.35
N ALA A 1069 -23.49 15.92 -32.52
CA ALA A 1069 -23.12 16.49 -33.82
C ALA A 1069 -21.86 15.84 -34.39
N GLY A 1070 -21.59 15.96 -35.70
CA GLY A 1070 -20.30 15.53 -36.24
C GLY A 1070 -20.10 15.68 -37.74
N PHE A 1071 -18.86 15.48 -38.18
CA PHE A 1071 -18.43 15.54 -39.58
C PHE A 1071 -17.66 14.30 -39.98
N ILE A 1072 -17.80 13.89 -41.23
CA ILE A 1072 -16.83 13.01 -41.90
C ILE A 1072 -16.03 13.89 -42.85
N ILE A 1073 -14.79 14.17 -42.50
CA ILE A 1073 -13.83 14.84 -43.37
C ILE A 1073 -13.31 13.81 -44.36
N LYS A 1074 -13.38 14.15 -45.64
CA LYS A 1074 -12.94 13.30 -46.74
C LYS A 1074 -11.68 13.79 -47.43
N ALA A 1075 -11.47 15.10 -47.44
CA ALA A 1075 -10.24 15.71 -47.89
C ALA A 1075 -10.08 17.09 -47.26
N VAL A 1076 -8.83 17.45 -46.98
CA VAL A 1076 -8.43 18.81 -46.63
C VAL A 1076 -7.36 19.22 -47.63
N ILE A 1077 -7.64 20.24 -48.42
CA ILE A 1077 -6.76 20.68 -49.51
C ILE A 1077 -6.37 22.14 -49.24
N LEU A 1078 -5.08 22.41 -49.12
CA LEU A 1078 -4.53 23.74 -48.92
C LEU A 1078 -4.09 24.29 -50.27
N LYS A 1079 -4.63 25.44 -50.67
CA LYS A 1079 -4.21 26.14 -51.90
C LYS A 1079 -3.14 27.15 -51.57
N LYS A 1080 -2.03 27.09 -52.31
CA LYS A 1080 -0.90 28.00 -52.14
C LYS A 1080 -1.27 29.45 -52.49
#